data_AF-A0A088RQR5-F1
#
_entry.id   AF-A0A088RQR5-F1
#
_cell.length_a   1.000
_cell.length_b   1.000
_cell.length_c   1.000
_cell.angle_alpha   90.00
_cell.angle_beta   90.00
_cell.angle_gamma   90.00
#
_symmetry.space_group_name_H-M   'P 1'
#
loop_
_entity.id
_entity.type
_entity.pdbx_description
1 polymer ?
#
loop_
_entity_poly.entity_id
_entity_poly.type
_entity_poly.pdbx_seq_one_letter_code
_entity_poly.pdbx_strand_id
1 'polypeptide(L)'
;MTLSSNINPAFPQLKVGQVVVYDYLHAAKTWQWTLGTVREITDYTAVVQQWGPHTGDSDTLRSILLREVDTENGRMKSYQDMLALAREKLASIRRSNEDRVSRVRGHFDKAREELERIDEVDLRKVTAQAAPSPVAVAVLKAVWAVAKCDPTAVEFYEWADVQLEYRRRAALDEIAKMDVLAKLYPSAESLQQSLEHGPKLNYKAAARDSPVVASLHAWATTALAYQQAYSLLAHDKRIQEQNDAIAAAIAGMKACRAKIAKLKEELSSNGTTTLPEQVTSFTRTSVLVTIPLSAVISPVSVDSRMKECVLTKDEVEQVLLGAKAMRFQLRSCINLITSKYVMAAAELHTLSLYTAELEQRRLYLQEHYFSTIIRSGEAGSKAERSEETQEEVNRLKALVAELQKHDERWEPDYEAVSVATSHVKKYPGTEWADVLAERFEEVRTAFASETALAAHVDPYCVNDIVFNAEYDQLSVRCEITHPAKMTRTQVDDRLSQMPTRLMSSIYKNRDAPKTGLDKAVAEICHALGIDDHKFAGLGFDEFVTQLSHFDYLGNKDAYESEIGDLLMLLDKINNENRSLQYTLEKSAETFKKQTAAIQRDQDALTARNAELADEIDRLRNLLEKLKDLADKQGAELEHYHMQQQQAQQLRAHRNLSPIPSAAEEPLYAVTIDELNAQKALYEDAEHRAHELKKELDHKETLLKKLDDLLLEAQSHSNDLAQQLQDATKEIATQQQELAVFRQRRHDAKVAREMEPHLTAADGVSPSSNLALGRTRKALHTCPATDPVDPAIIAKEPLYAVTIKEYNDLHDALHRAQEESDTQRAENGKL
;
A
#
# COMPACT_ATOMS: atom_id res chain seq x y z
N MET A 1 6.72 -13.27 -39.61
CA MET A 1 5.73 -12.58 -38.76
C MET A 1 4.89 -13.64 -38.06
N THR A 2 5.26 -14.05 -36.85
CA THR A 2 4.50 -15.07 -36.11
C THR A 2 3.23 -14.45 -35.53
N LEU A 3 2.11 -15.17 -35.56
CA LEU A 3 0.85 -14.76 -34.93
C LEU A 3 1.04 -14.28 -33.47
N SER A 4 2.04 -14.83 -32.77
CA SER A 4 2.44 -14.46 -31.42
C SER A 4 2.89 -13.01 -31.24
N SER A 5 3.54 -12.39 -32.25
CA SER A 5 4.03 -11.01 -32.09
C SER A 5 2.92 -9.96 -32.21
N ASN A 6 1.79 -10.33 -32.83
CA ASN A 6 0.63 -9.44 -33.01
C ASN A 6 -0.40 -9.53 -31.87
N ILE A 7 -0.31 -10.56 -31.02
CA ILE A 7 -1.14 -10.74 -29.81
C ILE A 7 -0.30 -10.35 -28.59
N ASN A 8 0.23 -9.13 -28.58
CA ASN A 8 0.80 -8.54 -27.36
C ASN A 8 -0.27 -7.63 -26.75
N PRO A 9 -1.32 -8.17 -26.09
CA PRO A 9 -2.22 -7.33 -25.32
C PRO A 9 -1.38 -6.67 -24.23
N ALA A 10 -1.66 -5.41 -23.91
CA ALA A 10 -1.05 -4.75 -22.76
C ALA A 10 -1.51 -5.48 -21.49
N PHE A 11 -0.71 -6.44 -21.01
CA PHE A 11 -0.95 -7.10 -19.74
C PHE A 11 -0.37 -6.24 -18.60
N PRO A 12 -0.97 -6.28 -17.40
CA PRO A 12 -0.45 -5.55 -16.25
C PRO A 12 1.01 -5.95 -15.98
N GLN A 13 1.87 -5.01 -15.62
CA GLN A 13 3.21 -5.34 -15.15
C GLN A 13 3.09 -6.05 -13.79
N LEU A 14 3.27 -7.37 -13.80
CA LEU A 14 3.18 -8.20 -12.61
C LEU A 14 4.51 -8.25 -11.88
N LYS A 15 4.45 -8.32 -10.56
CA LYS A 15 5.60 -8.57 -9.68
C LYS A 15 5.43 -9.88 -8.94
N VAL A 16 6.53 -10.60 -8.72
CA VAL A 16 6.53 -11.79 -7.88
C VAL A 16 6.05 -11.43 -6.47
N GLY A 17 5.13 -12.22 -5.92
CA GLY A 17 4.47 -11.98 -4.63
C GLY A 17 3.16 -11.19 -4.72
N GLN A 18 2.82 -10.61 -5.88
CA GLN A 18 1.57 -9.87 -6.06
C GLN A 18 0.36 -10.81 -6.15
N VAL A 19 -0.79 -10.40 -5.60
CA VAL A 19 -2.06 -11.11 -5.78
C VAL A 19 -2.76 -10.59 -7.02
N VAL A 20 -3.24 -11.49 -7.87
CA VAL A 20 -3.90 -11.18 -9.14
C VAL A 20 -5.23 -11.91 -9.23
N VAL A 21 -6.19 -11.29 -9.91
CA VAL A 21 -7.41 -11.94 -10.37
C VAL A 21 -7.16 -12.49 -11.77
N TYR A 22 -7.50 -13.76 -11.98
CA TYR A 22 -7.40 -14.37 -13.30
C TYR A 22 -8.65 -15.17 -13.66
N ASP A 23 -8.99 -15.18 -14.94
CA ASP A 23 -10.06 -15.99 -15.51
C ASP A 23 -9.50 -17.34 -15.95
N TYR A 24 -10.23 -18.42 -15.70
CA TYR A 24 -9.86 -19.76 -16.14
C TYR A 24 -11.09 -20.56 -16.55
N LEU A 25 -10.88 -21.57 -17.38
CA LEU A 25 -11.95 -22.42 -17.86
C LEU A 25 -12.04 -23.68 -16.99
N HIS A 26 -13.08 -23.76 -16.17
CA HIS A 26 -13.35 -24.93 -15.34
C HIS A 26 -13.97 -26.06 -16.18
N ALA A 27 -13.38 -27.26 -16.09
CA ALA A 27 -13.80 -28.46 -16.81
C ALA A 27 -14.00 -28.26 -18.33
N ALA A 28 -13.26 -27.33 -18.94
CA ALA A 28 -13.38 -26.92 -20.34
C ALA A 28 -14.78 -26.42 -20.77
N LYS A 29 -15.68 -26.10 -19.84
CA LYS A 29 -17.08 -25.75 -20.15
C LYS A 29 -17.55 -24.42 -19.56
N THR A 30 -17.06 -24.04 -18.38
CA THR A 30 -17.56 -22.84 -17.67
C THR A 30 -16.40 -21.91 -17.33
N TRP A 31 -16.55 -20.63 -17.66
CA TRP A 31 -15.61 -19.60 -17.24
C TRP A 31 -15.81 -19.31 -15.75
N GLN A 32 -14.71 -19.38 -15.00
CA GLN A 32 -14.65 -19.06 -13.59
C GLN A 32 -13.43 -18.18 -13.34
N TRP A 33 -13.53 -17.28 -12.37
CA TRP A 33 -12.41 -16.44 -11.96
C TRP A 33 -12.01 -16.79 -10.53
N THR A 34 -10.75 -16.56 -10.20
CA THR A 34 -10.26 -16.67 -8.82
C THR A 34 -9.05 -15.76 -8.59
N LEU A 35 -8.61 -15.68 -7.33
CA LEU A 35 -7.38 -15.01 -6.92
C LEU A 35 -6.19 -15.96 -6.98
N GLY A 36 -5.01 -15.42 -7.28
CA GLY A 36 -3.75 -16.15 -7.30
C GLY A 36 -2.59 -15.28 -6.83
N THR A 37 -1.67 -15.83 -6.03
CA THR A 37 -0.40 -15.14 -5.71
C THR A 37 0.65 -15.51 -6.74
N VAL A 38 1.24 -14.53 -7.42
CA VAL A 38 2.27 -14.76 -8.44
C VAL A 38 3.55 -15.27 -7.77
N ARG A 39 4.07 -16.41 -8.25
CA ARG A 39 5.31 -17.04 -7.76
C ARG A 39 6.45 -16.86 -8.75
N GLU A 40 6.19 -17.11 -10.01
CA GLU A 40 7.18 -17.02 -11.09
C GLU A 40 6.53 -16.36 -12.31
N ILE A 41 7.31 -15.60 -13.06
CA ILE A 41 6.86 -14.88 -14.26
C ILE A 41 7.84 -15.21 -15.38
N THR A 42 7.30 -15.59 -16.53
CA THR A 42 8.02 -15.76 -17.79
C THR A 42 7.52 -14.72 -18.81
N ASP A 43 8.04 -14.76 -20.03
CA ASP A 43 7.70 -13.80 -21.09
C ASP A 43 6.18 -13.77 -21.43
N TYR A 44 5.49 -14.91 -21.29
CA TYR A 44 4.09 -15.05 -21.70
C TYR A 44 3.18 -15.76 -20.68
N THR A 45 3.75 -16.40 -19.66
CA THR A 45 2.99 -17.13 -18.63
C THR A 45 3.46 -16.77 -17.23
N ALA A 46 2.57 -16.90 -16.25
CA ALA A 46 2.87 -16.74 -14.83
C ALA A 46 2.43 -18.00 -14.08
N VAL A 47 3.25 -18.44 -13.12
CA VAL A 47 2.88 -19.48 -12.16
C VAL A 47 2.24 -18.79 -10.96
N VAL A 48 0.97 -19.09 -10.71
CA VAL A 48 0.19 -18.53 -9.60
C VAL A 48 -0.19 -19.60 -8.60
N GLN A 49 -0.10 -19.26 -7.32
CA GLN A 49 -0.67 -20.06 -6.23
C GLN A 49 -2.14 -19.67 -6.05
N GLN A 50 -3.05 -20.60 -6.36
CA GLN A 50 -4.49 -20.36 -6.40
C GLN A 50 -5.07 -20.13 -4.99
N TRP A 51 -6.09 -19.28 -4.92
CA TRP A 51 -6.90 -19.07 -3.73
C TRP A 51 -8.28 -19.68 -3.99
N GLY A 52 -8.88 -20.27 -2.96
CA GLY A 52 -10.21 -20.86 -3.01
C GLY A 52 -11.19 -20.00 -2.20
N PRO A 53 -12.48 -19.95 -2.58
CA PRO A 53 -13.49 -19.31 -1.74
C PRO A 53 -13.58 -20.05 -0.39
N HIS A 54 -13.69 -19.29 0.70
CA HIS A 54 -13.83 -19.85 2.05
C HIS A 54 -15.24 -20.42 2.23
N THR A 55 -15.32 -21.69 2.62
CA THR A 55 -16.58 -22.40 2.91
C THR A 55 -16.69 -22.80 4.40
N GLY A 56 -15.82 -22.25 5.26
CA GLY A 56 -15.65 -22.65 6.65
C GLY A 56 -16.49 -21.91 7.70
N ASP A 57 -16.12 -22.13 8.96
CA ASP A 57 -16.83 -21.71 10.19
C ASP A 57 -16.95 -20.18 10.36
N SER A 58 -18.08 -19.74 10.93
CA SER A 58 -18.46 -18.33 11.09
C SER A 58 -17.46 -17.50 11.91
N ASP A 59 -16.84 -18.10 12.92
CA ASP A 59 -15.83 -17.44 13.76
C ASP A 59 -14.54 -17.14 12.99
N THR A 60 -14.14 -18.06 12.10
CA THR A 60 -12.99 -17.85 11.23
C THR A 60 -13.25 -16.71 10.24
N LEU A 61 -14.45 -16.65 9.66
CA LEU A 61 -14.85 -15.56 8.77
C LEU A 61 -14.85 -14.21 9.51
N ARG A 62 -15.35 -14.16 10.75
CA ARG A 62 -15.32 -12.94 11.58
C ARG A 62 -13.89 -12.46 11.85
N SER A 63 -12.96 -13.38 12.12
CA SER A 63 -11.54 -13.03 12.33
C SER A 63 -10.88 -12.49 11.04
N ILE A 64 -11.25 -13.04 9.89
CA ILE A 64 -10.77 -12.59 8.57
C ILE A 64 -11.31 -11.18 8.26
N LEU A 65 -12.60 -10.92 8.51
CA LEU A 65 -13.21 -9.60 8.33
C LEU A 65 -12.56 -8.54 9.22
N LEU A 66 -12.37 -8.83 10.52
CA LEU A 66 -11.71 -7.91 11.45
C LEU A 66 -10.31 -7.54 10.98
N ARG A 67 -9.53 -8.53 10.53
CA ARG A 67 -8.18 -8.28 10.00
C ARG A 67 -8.21 -7.44 8.72
N GLU A 68 -9.16 -7.68 7.82
CA GLU A 68 -9.30 -6.85 6.61
C GLU A 68 -9.67 -5.40 6.98
N VAL A 69 -10.53 -5.19 7.98
CA VAL A 69 -10.85 -3.84 8.49
C VAL A 69 -9.59 -3.14 9.01
N ASP A 70 -8.74 -3.83 9.78
CA ASP A 70 -7.46 -3.27 10.25
C ASP A 70 -6.51 -2.96 9.09
N THR A 71 -6.49 -3.81 8.06
CA THR A 71 -5.65 -3.64 6.87
C THR A 71 -6.10 -2.42 6.06
N GLU A 72 -7.41 -2.24 5.86
CA GLU A 72 -7.99 -1.08 5.18
C GLU A 72 -7.86 0.20 6.02
N ASN A 73 -7.92 0.13 7.35
CA ASN A 73 -7.58 1.26 8.23
C ASN A 73 -6.11 1.68 8.06
N GLY A 74 -5.19 0.72 7.96
CA GLY A 74 -3.78 0.98 7.66
C GLY A 74 -3.58 1.67 6.30
N ARG A 75 -4.32 1.23 5.26
CA ARG A 75 -4.32 1.88 3.93
C ARG A 75 -4.88 3.30 3.99
N MET A 76 -5.98 3.49 4.72
CA MET A 76 -6.58 4.81 4.93
C MET A 76 -5.58 5.78 5.57
N LYS A 77 -4.80 5.31 6.56
CA LYS A 77 -3.72 6.11 7.17
C LYS A 77 -2.62 6.44 6.16
N SER A 78 -2.19 5.48 5.35
CA SER A 78 -1.19 5.72 4.28
C SER A 78 -1.67 6.78 3.26
N TYR A 79 -2.94 6.74 2.84
CA TYR A 79 -3.50 7.78 1.97
C TYR A 79 -3.62 9.13 2.67
N GLN A 80 -3.89 9.15 3.98
CA GLN A 80 -3.91 10.38 4.78
C GLN A 80 -2.51 11.00 4.88
N ASP A 81 -1.48 10.19 5.08
CA ASP A 81 -0.07 10.62 5.09
C ASP A 81 0.35 11.14 3.71
N MET A 82 -0.02 10.43 2.64
CA MET A 82 0.21 10.86 1.25
C MET A 82 -0.47 12.20 0.95
N LEU A 83 -1.72 12.39 1.40
CA LEU A 83 -2.45 13.63 1.25
C LEU A 83 -1.76 14.79 1.98
N ALA A 84 -1.32 14.57 3.22
CA ALA A 84 -0.60 15.58 4.00
C ALA A 84 0.69 16.02 3.29
N LEU A 85 1.48 15.05 2.83
CA LEU A 85 2.74 15.29 2.12
C LEU A 85 2.53 15.99 0.78
N ALA A 86 1.51 15.60 0.00
CA ALA A 86 1.19 16.26 -1.27
C ALA A 86 0.71 17.70 -1.07
N ARG A 87 -0.08 17.97 -0.02
CA ARG A 87 -0.52 19.34 0.35
C ARG A 87 0.64 20.21 0.79
N GLU A 88 1.56 19.68 1.59
CA GLU A 88 2.75 20.41 2.02
C GLU A 88 3.66 20.75 0.83
N LYS A 89 3.90 19.79 -0.07
CA LYS A 89 4.63 20.02 -1.32
C LYS A 89 3.95 21.06 -2.20
N LEU A 90 2.64 20.96 -2.40
CA LEU A 90 1.88 21.94 -3.18
C LEU A 90 1.98 23.34 -2.56
N ALA A 91 1.88 23.46 -1.23
CA ALA A 91 2.05 24.73 -0.53
C ALA A 91 3.48 25.27 -0.66
N SER A 92 4.50 24.41 -0.63
CA SER A 92 5.90 24.82 -0.87
C SER A 92 6.12 25.30 -2.30
N ILE A 93 5.57 24.61 -3.30
CA ILE A 93 5.68 24.99 -4.71
C ILE A 93 4.96 26.32 -4.96
N ARG A 94 3.73 26.48 -4.44
CA ARG A 94 2.96 27.73 -4.56
C ARG A 94 3.68 28.90 -3.92
N ARG A 95 4.22 28.74 -2.69
CA ARG A 95 5.03 29.77 -2.03
C ARG A 95 6.26 30.15 -2.85
N SER A 96 7.04 29.18 -3.33
CA SER A 96 8.21 29.45 -4.16
C SER A 96 7.86 30.16 -5.46
N ASN A 97 6.75 29.77 -6.11
CA ASN A 97 6.30 30.41 -7.33
C ASN A 97 5.77 31.83 -7.07
N GLU A 98 5.02 32.05 -6.00
CA GLU A 98 4.57 33.37 -5.55
C GLU A 98 5.76 34.28 -5.22
N ASP A 99 6.77 33.79 -4.52
CA ASP A 99 8.00 34.53 -4.22
C ASP A 99 8.75 34.94 -5.50
N ARG A 100 8.82 34.03 -6.50
CA ARG A 100 9.44 34.30 -7.80
C ARG A 100 8.69 35.40 -8.55
N VAL A 101 7.37 35.27 -8.68
CA VAL A 101 6.53 36.24 -9.40
C VAL A 101 6.52 37.59 -8.68
N SER A 102 6.40 37.60 -7.34
CA SER A 102 6.37 38.82 -6.54
C SER A 102 7.68 39.61 -6.61
N ARG A 103 8.83 38.92 -6.60
CA ARG A 103 10.13 39.56 -6.78
C ARG A 103 10.22 40.26 -8.13
N VAL A 104 9.87 39.56 -9.21
CA VAL A 104 9.95 40.12 -10.57
C VAL A 104 8.93 41.24 -10.78
N ARG A 105 7.70 41.06 -10.28
CA ARG A 105 6.67 42.11 -10.27
C ARG A 105 7.15 43.37 -9.57
N GLY A 106 7.80 43.24 -8.40
CA GLY A 106 8.35 44.39 -7.68
C GLY A 106 9.46 45.12 -8.45
N HIS A 107 10.21 44.43 -9.31
CA HIS A 107 11.19 45.07 -10.22
C HIS A 107 10.49 45.78 -11.39
N PHE A 108 9.45 45.16 -11.96
CA PHE A 108 8.66 45.75 -13.03
C PHE A 108 7.89 47.00 -12.59
N ASP A 109 7.24 46.96 -11.42
CA ASP A 109 6.49 48.10 -10.87
C ASP A 109 7.42 49.29 -10.64
N LYS A 110 8.64 49.05 -10.12
CA LYS A 110 9.68 50.10 -10.00
C LYS A 110 10.10 50.66 -11.36
N ALA A 111 10.35 49.80 -12.35
CA ALA A 111 10.74 50.26 -13.69
C ALA A 111 9.62 51.05 -14.38
N ARG A 112 8.35 50.71 -14.12
CA ARG A 112 7.17 51.45 -14.56
C ARG A 112 7.08 52.82 -13.90
N GLU A 113 7.28 52.93 -12.58
CA GLU A 113 7.30 54.22 -11.89
C GLU A 113 8.41 55.15 -12.42
N GLU A 114 9.60 54.61 -12.71
CA GLU A 114 10.67 55.39 -13.32
C GLU A 114 10.38 55.81 -14.76
N LEU A 115 9.53 55.07 -15.49
CA LEU A 115 9.07 55.43 -16.83
C LEU A 115 8.05 56.59 -16.78
N GLU A 116 7.15 56.58 -15.80
CA GLU A 116 6.15 57.64 -15.59
C GLU A 116 6.79 58.98 -15.17
N ARG A 117 8.01 58.94 -14.61
CA ARG A 117 8.81 60.13 -14.25
C ARG A 117 9.60 60.75 -15.41
N ILE A 118 9.60 60.14 -16.58
CA ILE A 118 10.34 60.65 -17.74
C ILE A 118 9.62 61.86 -18.32
N ASP A 119 10.32 63.00 -18.37
CA ASP A 119 9.82 64.19 -19.04
C ASP A 119 9.76 64.00 -20.57
N GLU A 120 8.64 64.40 -21.19
CA GLU A 120 8.43 64.31 -22.64
C GLU A 120 9.54 65.04 -23.43
N VAL A 121 10.12 66.09 -22.83
CA VAL A 121 11.23 66.87 -23.40
C VAL A 121 12.48 66.00 -23.57
N ASP A 122 12.79 65.14 -22.61
CA ASP A 122 13.97 64.29 -22.65
C ASP A 122 13.80 63.11 -23.60
N LEU A 123 12.58 62.56 -23.74
CA LEU A 123 12.28 61.61 -24.80
C LEU A 123 12.42 62.23 -26.19
N ARG A 124 11.93 63.47 -26.37
CA ARG A 124 12.05 64.20 -27.65
C ARG A 124 13.50 64.50 -28.02
N LYS A 125 14.40 64.73 -27.04
CA LYS A 125 15.83 64.88 -27.30
C LYS A 125 16.46 63.62 -27.90
N VAL A 126 15.99 62.43 -27.51
CA VAL A 126 16.46 61.14 -28.06
C VAL A 126 15.84 60.89 -29.45
N THR A 127 14.53 61.12 -29.61
CA THR A 127 13.82 60.82 -30.86
C THR A 127 13.97 61.87 -31.96
N ALA A 128 14.49 63.07 -31.65
CA ALA A 128 14.76 64.12 -32.65
C ALA A 128 16.12 63.97 -33.35
N GLN A 129 16.98 63.04 -32.91
CA GLN A 129 18.30 62.83 -33.52
C GLN A 129 18.17 62.27 -34.94
N ALA A 130 18.86 62.90 -35.90
CA ALA A 130 18.93 62.43 -37.29
C ALA A 130 19.74 61.13 -37.43
N ALA A 131 20.76 60.95 -36.57
CA ALA A 131 21.56 59.74 -36.46
C ALA A 131 21.59 59.30 -34.98
N PRO A 132 20.62 58.48 -34.53
CA PRO A 132 20.56 58.01 -33.16
C PRO A 132 21.66 56.99 -32.86
N SER A 133 21.98 56.83 -31.58
CA SER A 133 22.84 55.73 -31.15
C SER A 133 22.19 54.37 -31.45
N PRO A 134 22.96 53.37 -31.92
CA PRO A 134 22.45 52.03 -32.18
C PRO A 134 21.87 51.35 -30.93
N VAL A 135 22.31 51.75 -29.72
CA VAL A 135 21.75 51.25 -28.46
C VAL A 135 20.36 51.81 -28.22
N ALA A 136 20.18 53.12 -28.40
CA ALA A 136 18.88 53.78 -28.29
C ALA A 136 17.85 53.22 -29.28
N VAL A 137 18.23 52.99 -30.54
CA VAL A 137 17.34 52.40 -31.56
C VAL A 137 16.87 51.02 -31.17
N ALA A 138 17.80 50.14 -30.77
CA ALA A 138 17.47 48.77 -30.41
C ALA A 138 16.61 48.66 -29.15
N VAL A 139 16.86 49.50 -28.14
CA VAL A 139 16.03 49.55 -26.92
C VAL A 139 14.62 50.07 -27.24
N LEU A 140 14.48 51.13 -28.03
CA LEU A 140 13.18 51.68 -28.42
C LEU A 140 12.36 50.68 -29.26
N LYS A 141 13.01 49.96 -30.19
CA LYS A 141 12.40 48.85 -30.93
C LYS A 141 11.92 47.73 -30.00
N ALA A 142 12.77 47.31 -29.05
CA ALA A 142 12.42 46.24 -28.11
C ALA A 142 11.26 46.63 -27.18
N VAL A 143 11.26 47.85 -26.64
CA VAL A 143 10.15 48.37 -25.83
C VAL A 143 8.85 48.37 -26.63
N TRP A 144 8.89 48.84 -27.89
CA TRP A 144 7.69 48.90 -28.73
C TRP A 144 7.18 47.51 -29.11
N ALA A 145 8.09 46.59 -29.45
CA ALA A 145 7.77 45.20 -29.74
C ALA A 145 7.08 44.51 -28.56
N VAL A 146 7.57 44.75 -27.33
CA VAL A 146 6.96 44.22 -26.10
C VAL A 146 5.61 44.90 -25.81
N ALA A 147 5.55 46.22 -25.95
CA ALA A 147 4.35 47.02 -25.73
C ALA A 147 3.18 46.61 -26.66
N LYS A 148 3.40 46.56 -27.97
CA LYS A 148 2.34 46.22 -28.94
C LYS A 148 2.22 44.72 -29.21
N CYS A 149 3.08 43.89 -28.61
CA CYS A 149 3.23 42.47 -28.92
C CYS A 149 3.45 42.22 -30.42
N ASP A 150 4.32 43.03 -31.03
CA ASP A 150 4.67 42.95 -32.44
C ASP A 150 6.14 42.53 -32.59
N PRO A 151 6.42 41.25 -32.89
CA PRO A 151 7.79 40.77 -33.08
C PRO A 151 8.47 41.34 -34.33
N THR A 152 7.69 41.80 -35.32
CA THR A 152 8.24 42.38 -36.55
C THR A 152 8.91 43.73 -36.29
N ALA A 153 8.56 44.40 -35.19
CA ALA A 153 9.14 45.69 -34.81
C ALA A 153 10.64 45.65 -34.49
N VAL A 154 11.15 44.50 -34.03
CA VAL A 154 12.59 44.34 -33.75
C VAL A 154 13.39 44.22 -35.06
N GLU A 155 12.87 43.47 -36.03
CA GLU A 155 13.57 43.12 -37.28
C GLU A 155 13.36 44.13 -38.42
N PHE A 156 12.13 44.64 -38.60
CA PHE A 156 11.74 45.35 -39.82
C PHE A 156 11.50 46.85 -39.67
N TYR A 157 11.35 47.38 -38.45
CA TYR A 157 11.11 48.82 -38.30
C TYR A 157 12.38 49.60 -38.60
N GLU A 158 12.29 50.62 -39.45
CA GLU A 158 13.37 51.56 -39.65
C GLU A 158 13.33 52.66 -38.57
N TRP A 159 14.41 53.45 -38.46
CA TRP A 159 14.44 54.54 -37.47
C TRP A 159 13.29 55.55 -37.66
N ALA A 160 12.88 55.78 -38.91
CA ALA A 160 11.74 56.64 -39.23
C ALA A 160 10.42 56.15 -38.61
N ASP A 161 10.20 54.83 -38.61
CA ASP A 161 8.99 54.20 -38.06
C ASP A 161 8.99 54.30 -36.53
N VAL A 162 10.14 54.04 -35.89
CA VAL A 162 10.33 54.22 -34.45
C VAL A 162 10.08 55.68 -34.04
N GLN A 163 10.59 56.64 -34.82
CA GLN A 163 10.35 58.07 -34.55
C GLN A 163 8.86 58.43 -34.64
N LEU A 164 8.14 57.88 -35.62
CA LEU A 164 6.72 58.16 -35.81
C LEU A 164 5.90 57.71 -34.60
N GLU A 165 6.17 56.52 -34.09
CA GLU A 165 5.45 55.92 -32.96
C GLU A 165 5.72 56.67 -31.65
N TYR A 166 6.97 56.98 -31.35
CA TYR A 166 7.33 57.67 -30.10
C TYR A 166 7.08 59.19 -30.10
N ARG A 167 6.80 59.81 -31.26
CA ARG A 167 6.39 61.23 -31.34
C ARG A 167 4.92 61.46 -30.98
N ARG A 168 4.11 60.42 -30.84
CA ARG A 168 2.73 60.55 -30.37
C ARG A 168 2.75 61.00 -28.90
N ARG A 169 1.94 62.02 -28.57
CA ARG A 169 1.87 62.60 -27.20
C ARG A 169 1.52 61.59 -26.11
N ALA A 170 0.86 60.48 -26.47
CA ALA A 170 0.44 59.44 -25.53
C ALA A 170 1.37 58.22 -25.50
N ALA A 171 2.49 58.20 -26.25
CA ALA A 171 3.28 56.98 -26.43
C ALA A 171 3.85 56.41 -25.12
N LEU A 172 4.48 57.23 -24.27
CA LEU A 172 5.00 56.80 -22.96
C LEU A 172 3.89 56.37 -22.01
N ASP A 173 2.78 57.08 -22.03
CA ASP A 173 1.62 56.81 -21.19
C ASP A 173 0.95 55.48 -21.57
N GLU A 174 0.89 55.18 -22.87
CA GLU A 174 0.44 53.87 -23.40
C GLU A 174 1.38 52.74 -22.99
N ILE A 175 2.70 52.96 -23.03
CA ILE A 175 3.71 51.96 -22.64
C ILE A 175 3.65 51.73 -21.12
N ALA A 176 3.57 52.79 -20.31
CA ALA A 176 3.48 52.70 -18.86
C ALA A 176 2.21 51.99 -18.39
N LYS A 177 1.06 52.32 -18.99
CA LYS A 177 -0.26 51.77 -18.62
C LYS A 177 -0.56 50.41 -19.24
N MET A 178 0.35 49.87 -20.04
CA MET A 178 0.21 48.57 -20.71
C MET A 178 0.00 47.44 -19.69
N ASP A 179 -1.00 46.60 -19.94
CA ASP A 179 -1.08 45.30 -19.29
C ASP A 179 -0.20 44.29 -20.03
N VAL A 180 1.03 44.13 -19.52
CA VAL A 180 2.06 43.24 -20.06
C VAL A 180 1.64 41.76 -20.00
N LEU A 181 0.66 41.37 -19.18
CA LEU A 181 0.17 39.99 -19.10
C LEU A 181 -1.02 39.71 -20.01
N ALA A 182 -1.71 40.74 -20.52
CA ALA A 182 -2.87 40.56 -21.40
C ALA A 182 -2.50 39.87 -22.72
N LYS A 183 -1.29 40.13 -23.24
CA LYS A 183 -0.71 39.47 -24.41
C LYS A 183 0.75 39.13 -24.13
N LEU A 184 1.10 37.84 -24.21
CA LEU A 184 2.47 37.36 -24.00
C LEU A 184 3.28 37.51 -25.29
N TYR A 185 4.48 38.05 -25.18
CA TYR A 185 5.38 38.18 -26.32
C TYR A 185 5.92 36.79 -26.74
N PRO A 186 5.80 36.37 -28.02
CA PRO A 186 6.10 34.99 -28.45
C PRO A 186 7.55 34.53 -28.22
N SER A 187 8.52 35.45 -28.30
CA SER A 187 9.96 35.17 -28.20
C SER A 187 10.62 35.94 -27.05
N ALA A 188 9.94 35.98 -25.89
CA ALA A 188 10.35 36.76 -24.73
C ALA A 188 11.76 36.40 -24.23
N GLU A 189 12.11 35.11 -24.23
CA GLU A 189 13.41 34.64 -23.75
C GLU A 189 14.57 35.07 -24.66
N SER A 190 14.37 35.01 -25.97
CA SER A 190 15.37 35.42 -26.96
C SER A 190 15.63 36.93 -26.89
N LEU A 191 14.55 37.72 -26.81
CA LEU A 191 14.66 39.17 -26.69
C LEU A 191 15.29 39.58 -25.35
N GLN A 192 14.89 38.95 -24.23
CA GLN A 192 15.49 39.21 -22.93
C GLN A 192 16.99 38.86 -22.90
N GLN A 193 17.38 37.70 -23.43
CA GLN A 193 18.80 37.30 -23.52
C GLN A 193 19.61 38.30 -24.34
N SER A 194 19.07 38.79 -25.47
CA SER A 194 19.75 39.80 -26.29
C SER A 194 19.95 41.15 -25.57
N LEU A 195 18.97 41.58 -24.76
CA LEU A 195 19.01 42.82 -23.98
C LEU A 195 19.91 42.73 -22.74
N GLU A 196 20.04 41.54 -22.14
CA GLU A 196 20.87 41.33 -20.94
C GLU A 196 22.32 40.95 -21.26
N HIS A 197 22.54 40.06 -22.23
CA HIS A 197 23.83 39.44 -22.52
C HIS A 197 24.53 40.06 -23.74
N GLY A 198 23.84 40.92 -24.50
CA GLY A 198 24.44 41.66 -25.60
C GLY A 198 25.49 42.67 -25.12
N PRO A 199 26.76 42.61 -25.58
CA PRO A 199 27.81 43.53 -25.13
C PRO A 199 27.53 45.00 -25.48
N LYS A 200 26.63 45.26 -26.43
CA LYS A 200 26.21 46.58 -26.88
C LYS A 200 24.85 47.05 -26.32
N LEU A 201 24.06 46.15 -25.74
CA LEU A 201 22.64 46.41 -25.40
C LEU A 201 22.32 46.29 -23.91
N ASN A 202 23.33 46.00 -23.09
CA ASN A 202 23.15 45.88 -21.64
C ASN A 202 22.75 47.21 -20.99
N TYR A 203 22.23 47.12 -19.76
CA TYR A 203 21.80 48.29 -18.99
C TYR A 203 22.89 49.36 -18.83
N LYS A 204 24.16 48.96 -18.70
CA LYS A 204 25.29 49.90 -18.56
C LYS A 204 25.53 50.69 -19.86
N ALA A 205 25.34 50.07 -21.01
CA ALA A 205 25.42 50.75 -22.31
C ALA A 205 24.25 51.73 -22.48
N ALA A 206 23.03 51.32 -22.12
CA ALA A 206 21.84 52.18 -22.13
C ALA A 206 21.99 53.40 -21.20
N ALA A 207 22.53 53.19 -20.00
CA ALA A 207 22.78 54.26 -19.02
C ALA A 207 23.89 55.25 -19.44
N ARG A 208 24.87 54.80 -20.24
CA ARG A 208 25.90 55.68 -20.80
C ARG A 208 25.38 56.55 -21.95
N ASP A 209 24.36 56.08 -22.64
CA ASP A 209 23.71 56.79 -23.75
C ASP A 209 22.78 57.90 -23.25
N SER A 210 21.78 57.54 -22.43
CA SER A 210 20.80 58.48 -21.90
C SER A 210 20.04 57.88 -20.71
N PRO A 211 19.68 58.68 -19.68
CA PRO A 211 18.85 58.21 -18.57
C PRO A 211 17.48 57.69 -19.05
N VAL A 212 16.91 58.29 -20.11
CA VAL A 212 15.63 57.86 -20.70
C VAL A 212 15.74 56.46 -21.30
N VAL A 213 16.83 56.19 -22.03
CA VAL A 213 17.09 54.88 -22.64
C VAL A 213 17.36 53.82 -21.57
N ALA A 214 17.96 54.19 -20.44
CA ALA A 214 18.17 53.30 -19.29
C ALA A 214 16.86 52.89 -18.62
N SER A 215 15.93 53.82 -18.38
CA SER A 215 14.61 53.53 -17.82
C SER A 215 13.77 52.67 -18.76
N LEU A 216 13.81 52.95 -20.06
CA LEU A 216 13.15 52.14 -21.11
C LEU A 216 13.73 50.72 -21.21
N HIS A 217 15.06 50.57 -21.11
CA HIS A 217 15.72 49.26 -21.07
C HIS A 217 15.32 48.46 -19.83
N ALA A 218 15.31 49.11 -18.65
CA ALA A 218 14.88 48.50 -17.40
C ALA A 218 13.42 48.04 -17.46
N TRP A 219 12.53 48.85 -18.07
CA TRP A 219 11.14 48.48 -18.28
C TRP A 219 11.01 47.25 -19.18
N ALA A 220 11.64 47.23 -20.36
CA ALA A 220 11.53 46.11 -21.29
C ALA A 220 12.07 44.79 -20.71
N THR A 221 13.23 44.84 -20.04
CA THR A 221 13.84 43.65 -19.42
C THR A 221 13.01 43.10 -18.27
N THR A 222 12.50 43.97 -17.40
CA THR A 222 11.64 43.53 -16.28
C THR A 222 10.25 43.09 -16.73
N ALA A 223 9.69 43.70 -17.78
CA ALA A 223 8.44 43.29 -18.41
C ALA A 223 8.55 41.88 -18.99
N LEU A 224 9.61 41.60 -19.77
CA LEU A 224 9.89 40.28 -20.32
C LEU A 224 10.12 39.24 -19.23
N ALA A 225 10.89 39.58 -18.19
CA ALA A 225 11.09 38.71 -17.04
C ALA A 225 9.77 38.39 -16.32
N TYR A 226 8.84 39.36 -16.23
CA TYR A 226 7.54 39.17 -15.61
C TYR A 226 6.64 38.25 -16.43
N GLN A 227 6.60 38.44 -17.76
CA GLN A 227 5.93 37.51 -18.68
C GLN A 227 6.47 36.09 -18.57
N GLN A 228 7.80 35.93 -18.48
CA GLN A 228 8.44 34.62 -18.33
C GLN A 228 8.12 33.97 -16.98
N ALA A 229 8.17 34.73 -15.88
CA ALA A 229 7.81 34.21 -14.56
C ALA A 229 6.34 33.74 -14.53
N TYR A 230 5.44 34.47 -15.20
CA TYR A 230 4.04 34.13 -15.31
C TYR A 230 3.79 32.93 -16.23
N SER A 231 4.49 32.82 -17.36
CA SER A 231 4.38 31.67 -18.27
C SER A 231 4.84 30.38 -17.60
N LEU A 232 5.93 30.43 -16.82
CA LEU A 232 6.42 29.31 -16.02
C LEU A 232 5.46 28.89 -14.91
N LEU A 233 4.73 29.84 -14.31
CA LEU A 233 3.66 29.55 -13.35
C LEU A 233 2.48 28.83 -14.02
N ALA A 234 2.03 29.35 -15.17
CA ALA A 234 0.87 28.82 -15.89
C ALA A 234 1.10 27.40 -16.43
N HIS A 235 2.34 27.07 -16.82
CA HIS A 235 2.71 25.76 -17.36
C HIS A 235 3.42 24.85 -16.34
N ASP A 236 3.31 25.14 -15.03
CA ASP A 236 3.98 24.35 -14.00
C ASP A 236 3.32 22.98 -13.80
N LYS A 237 3.85 21.96 -14.49
CA LYS A 237 3.39 20.57 -14.38
C LYS A 237 3.43 20.02 -12.95
N ARG A 238 4.32 20.54 -12.10
CA ARG A 238 4.46 20.06 -10.71
C ARG A 238 3.21 20.37 -9.88
N ILE A 239 2.54 21.50 -10.15
CA ILE A 239 1.28 21.85 -9.48
C ILE A 239 0.20 20.83 -9.87
N GLN A 240 0.12 20.50 -11.16
CA GLN A 240 -0.84 19.51 -11.66
C GLN A 240 -0.57 18.12 -11.05
N GLU A 241 0.68 17.67 -11.03
CA GLU A 241 1.08 16.39 -10.42
C GLU A 241 0.68 16.28 -8.94
N GLN A 242 0.86 17.36 -8.15
CA GLN A 242 0.44 17.36 -6.75
C GLN A 242 -1.09 17.39 -6.61
N ASN A 243 -1.81 18.11 -7.47
CA ASN A 243 -3.28 18.09 -7.47
C ASN A 243 -3.81 16.70 -7.81
N ASP A 244 -3.21 16.01 -8.78
CA ASP A 244 -3.57 14.65 -9.16
C ASP A 244 -3.29 13.66 -8.02
N ALA A 245 -2.14 13.80 -7.32
CA ALA A 245 -1.82 13.00 -6.14
C ALA A 245 -2.83 13.23 -4.99
N ILE A 246 -3.24 14.48 -4.76
CA ILE A 246 -4.28 14.84 -3.78
C ILE A 246 -5.61 14.18 -4.17
N ALA A 247 -6.00 14.27 -5.43
CA ALA A 247 -7.24 13.67 -5.93
C ALA A 247 -7.21 12.13 -5.78
N ALA A 248 -6.10 11.49 -6.14
CA ALA A 248 -5.89 10.05 -5.99
C ALA A 248 -5.96 9.61 -4.52
N ALA A 249 -5.30 10.33 -3.61
CA ALA A 249 -5.37 10.04 -2.17
C ALA A 249 -6.79 10.19 -1.61
N ILE A 250 -7.53 11.23 -2.02
CA ILE A 250 -8.93 11.42 -1.62
C ILE A 250 -9.82 10.30 -2.14
N ALA A 251 -9.65 9.91 -3.40
CA ALA A 251 -10.38 8.79 -3.99
C ALA A 251 -10.07 7.47 -3.26
N GLY A 252 -8.79 7.21 -2.97
CA GLY A 252 -8.33 6.06 -2.18
C GLY A 252 -8.95 6.02 -0.77
N MET A 253 -8.94 7.14 -0.04
CA MET A 253 -9.59 7.23 1.27
C MET A 253 -11.10 6.99 1.21
N LYS A 254 -11.80 7.53 0.20
CA LYS A 254 -13.24 7.29 0.01
C LYS A 254 -13.52 5.81 -0.25
N ALA A 255 -12.72 5.16 -1.10
CA ALA A 255 -12.83 3.74 -1.38
C ALA A 255 -12.59 2.89 -0.12
N CYS A 256 -11.54 3.16 0.65
CA CYS A 256 -11.27 2.49 1.92
C CYS A 256 -12.43 2.66 2.92
N ARG A 257 -12.97 3.88 3.07
CA ARG A 257 -14.13 4.14 3.96
C ARG A 257 -15.37 3.36 3.53
N ALA A 258 -15.67 3.34 2.24
CA ALA A 258 -16.81 2.58 1.71
C ALA A 258 -16.63 1.07 1.96
N LYS A 259 -15.43 0.54 1.74
CA LYS A 259 -15.10 -0.87 2.01
C LYS A 259 -15.20 -1.19 3.51
N ILE A 260 -14.63 -0.36 4.39
CA ILE A 260 -14.74 -0.53 5.85
C ILE A 260 -16.20 -0.50 6.31
N ALA A 261 -17.03 0.39 5.75
CA ALA A 261 -18.45 0.46 6.09
C ALA A 261 -19.17 -0.86 5.80
N LYS A 262 -18.96 -1.43 4.61
CA LYS A 262 -19.54 -2.74 4.22
C LYS A 262 -19.01 -3.90 5.08
N LEU A 263 -17.70 -3.92 5.35
CA LEU A 263 -17.10 -4.94 6.22
C LEU A 263 -17.66 -4.87 7.65
N LYS A 264 -17.93 -3.66 8.18
CA LYS A 264 -18.56 -3.47 9.49
C LYS A 264 -20.04 -3.85 9.49
N GLU A 265 -20.77 -3.55 8.42
CA GLU A 265 -22.16 -3.96 8.23
C GLU A 265 -22.27 -5.49 8.31
N GLU A 266 -21.40 -6.21 7.58
CA GLU A 266 -21.32 -7.68 7.62
C GLU A 266 -20.82 -8.25 8.96
N LEU A 267 -20.06 -7.48 9.73
CA LEU A 267 -19.69 -7.88 11.09
C LEU A 267 -20.86 -7.75 12.09
N SER A 268 -21.83 -6.89 11.76
CA SER A 268 -22.99 -6.55 12.59
C SER A 268 -24.24 -7.35 12.25
N SER A 269 -24.33 -7.95 11.06
CA SER A 269 -25.39 -8.88 10.65
C SER A 269 -25.23 -10.22 11.39
N ASN A 270 -25.74 -10.30 12.62
CA ASN A 270 -25.75 -11.54 13.39
C ASN A 270 -26.63 -12.60 12.72
N GLY A 271 -25.99 -13.69 12.26
CA GLY A 271 -26.49 -15.06 12.24
C GLY A 271 -27.96 -15.30 11.87
N THR A 272 -28.24 -15.51 10.59
CA THR A 272 -29.09 -16.61 10.12
C THR A 272 -28.87 -16.79 8.62
N THR A 273 -28.77 -18.06 8.19
CA THR A 273 -28.65 -18.51 6.79
C THR A 273 -27.34 -18.20 6.05
N THR A 274 -26.45 -19.20 6.05
CA THR A 274 -25.66 -19.70 4.91
C THR A 274 -25.58 -18.80 3.67
N LEU A 275 -24.74 -17.76 3.74
CA LEU A 275 -23.85 -17.22 2.70
C LEU A 275 -23.65 -15.72 3.00
N PRO A 276 -22.40 -15.21 3.07
CA PRO A 276 -22.17 -13.77 3.16
C PRO A 276 -22.68 -13.11 1.86
N GLU A 277 -23.72 -12.31 1.95
CA GLU A 277 -24.44 -11.78 0.78
C GLU A 277 -23.75 -10.55 0.17
N GLN A 278 -22.95 -9.82 0.96
CA GLN A 278 -22.21 -8.62 0.53
C GLN A 278 -20.70 -8.82 0.40
N VAL A 279 -20.14 -9.96 0.84
CA VAL A 279 -18.68 -10.17 0.90
C VAL A 279 -18.28 -11.61 0.53
N THR A 280 -17.22 -11.76 -0.25
CA THR A 280 -16.61 -13.06 -0.59
C THR A 280 -15.20 -13.16 0.00
N SER A 281 -14.93 -14.20 0.77
CA SER A 281 -13.61 -14.44 1.37
C SER A 281 -12.88 -15.56 0.63
N PHE A 282 -11.57 -15.41 0.53
CA PHE A 282 -10.66 -16.30 -0.18
C PHE A 282 -9.54 -16.74 0.74
N THR A 283 -9.18 -18.02 0.69
CA THR A 283 -8.05 -18.59 1.43
C THR A 283 -7.03 -19.18 0.45
N ARG A 284 -5.74 -18.99 0.75
CA ARG A 284 -4.66 -19.45 -0.11
C ARG A 284 -4.56 -20.97 -0.07
N THR A 285 -4.65 -21.60 -1.24
CA THR A 285 -4.53 -23.06 -1.36
C THR A 285 -3.08 -23.47 -1.63
N SER A 286 -2.79 -24.77 -1.56
CA SER A 286 -1.50 -25.33 -1.97
C SER A 286 -1.39 -25.55 -3.49
N VAL A 287 -2.43 -25.25 -4.27
CA VAL A 287 -2.49 -25.51 -5.71
C VAL A 287 -1.69 -24.45 -6.47
N LEU A 288 -0.77 -24.90 -7.33
CA LEU A 288 -0.04 -24.07 -8.27
C LEU A 288 -0.60 -24.27 -9.68
N VAL A 289 -0.92 -23.18 -10.36
CA VAL A 289 -1.47 -23.19 -11.72
C VAL A 289 -0.61 -22.29 -12.60
N THR A 290 -0.30 -22.76 -13.81
CA THR A 290 0.34 -21.92 -14.83
C THR A 290 -0.74 -21.26 -15.66
N ILE A 291 -0.74 -19.93 -15.69
CA ILE A 291 -1.71 -19.13 -16.44
C ILE A 291 -1.00 -18.28 -17.49
N PRO A 292 -1.62 -18.03 -18.66
CA PRO A 292 -1.09 -17.04 -19.59
C PRO A 292 -1.26 -15.63 -18.98
N LEU A 293 -0.34 -14.71 -19.28
CA LEU A 293 -0.44 -13.32 -18.82
C LEU A 293 -1.71 -12.64 -19.34
N SER A 294 -2.19 -13.08 -20.51
CA SER A 294 -3.46 -12.69 -21.10
C SER A 294 -4.69 -13.30 -20.42
N ALA A 295 -4.58 -13.97 -19.28
CA ALA A 295 -5.72 -14.40 -18.45
C ALA A 295 -5.87 -13.55 -17.18
N VAL A 296 -4.91 -12.66 -16.90
CA VAL A 296 -4.93 -11.80 -15.73
C VAL A 296 -5.84 -10.60 -15.99
N ILE A 297 -6.90 -10.48 -15.19
CA ILE A 297 -7.90 -9.42 -15.27
C ILE A 297 -7.37 -8.15 -14.60
N SER A 298 -6.95 -8.26 -13.35
CA SER A 298 -6.44 -7.12 -12.58
C SER A 298 -5.56 -7.57 -11.41
N PRO A 299 -4.58 -6.74 -11.00
CA PRO A 299 -3.89 -6.95 -9.74
C PRO A 299 -4.79 -6.53 -8.57
N VAL A 300 -4.80 -7.34 -7.50
CA VAL A 300 -5.45 -6.98 -6.23
C VAL A 300 -4.39 -6.49 -5.26
N SER A 301 -4.64 -5.33 -4.66
CA SER A 301 -3.77 -4.82 -3.60
C SER A 301 -4.01 -5.68 -2.36
N VAL A 302 -3.16 -6.70 -2.14
CA VAL A 302 -3.10 -7.54 -0.94
C VAL A 302 -1.64 -7.77 -0.63
N ASP A 303 -1.25 -7.70 0.65
CA ASP A 303 0.12 -8.03 1.02
C ASP A 303 0.40 -9.52 0.75
N SER A 304 1.51 -9.80 0.07
CA SER A 304 2.03 -11.14 -0.27
C SER A 304 2.10 -12.12 0.92
N ARG A 305 2.21 -11.59 2.15
CA ARG A 305 2.30 -12.36 3.40
C ARG A 305 0.94 -12.89 3.87
N MET A 306 -0.16 -12.28 3.42
CA MET A 306 -1.50 -12.66 3.82
C MET A 306 -1.90 -14.00 3.20
N LYS A 307 -2.56 -14.84 4.00
CA LYS A 307 -3.09 -16.13 3.56
C LYS A 307 -4.59 -16.08 3.25
N GLU A 308 -5.27 -14.99 3.61
CA GLU A 308 -6.71 -14.85 3.44
C GLU A 308 -7.02 -13.40 3.01
N CYS A 309 -8.02 -13.22 2.15
CA CYS A 309 -8.38 -11.96 1.50
C CYS A 309 -9.89 -11.89 1.39
N VAL A 310 -10.42 -10.68 1.42
CA VAL A 310 -11.85 -10.42 1.37
C VAL A 310 -12.13 -9.40 0.28
N LEU A 311 -13.09 -9.74 -0.58
CA LEU A 311 -13.62 -8.84 -1.61
C LEU A 311 -15.10 -8.54 -1.32
N THR A 312 -15.45 -7.26 -1.39
CA THR A 312 -16.84 -6.81 -1.34
C THR A 312 -17.59 -7.16 -2.62
N LYS A 313 -18.92 -7.17 -2.56
CA LYS A 313 -19.80 -7.45 -3.71
C LYS A 313 -19.52 -6.55 -4.91
N ASP A 314 -19.29 -5.25 -4.69
CA ASP A 314 -18.94 -4.33 -5.77
C ASP A 314 -17.59 -4.67 -6.42
N GLU A 315 -16.59 -5.07 -5.63
CA GLU A 315 -15.30 -5.51 -6.15
C GLU A 315 -15.45 -6.79 -7.00
N VAL A 316 -16.30 -7.72 -6.55
CA VAL A 316 -16.67 -8.93 -7.32
C VAL A 316 -17.37 -8.58 -8.63
N GLU A 317 -18.33 -7.65 -8.60
CA GLU A 317 -19.03 -7.19 -9.80
C GLU A 317 -18.08 -6.49 -10.77
N GLN A 318 -17.14 -5.67 -10.27
CA GLN A 318 -16.09 -5.05 -11.08
C GLN A 318 -15.17 -6.09 -11.72
N VAL A 319 -14.78 -7.13 -10.98
CA VAL A 319 -14.00 -8.24 -11.52
C VAL A 319 -14.76 -8.95 -12.64
N LEU A 320 -16.05 -9.22 -12.45
CA LEU A 320 -16.89 -9.86 -13.47
C LEU A 320 -17.04 -9.00 -14.73
N LEU A 321 -17.21 -7.68 -14.56
CA LEU A 321 -17.25 -6.72 -15.67
C LEU A 321 -15.90 -6.66 -16.40
N GLY A 322 -14.79 -6.59 -15.65
CA GLY A 322 -13.42 -6.60 -16.18
C GLY A 322 -13.14 -7.88 -16.98
N ALA A 323 -13.52 -9.05 -16.45
CA ALA A 323 -13.39 -10.32 -17.13
C ALA A 323 -14.18 -10.36 -18.45
N LYS A 324 -15.41 -9.79 -18.48
CA LYS A 324 -16.21 -9.69 -19.71
C LYS A 324 -15.56 -8.74 -20.73
N ALA A 325 -15.09 -7.58 -20.29
CA ALA A 325 -14.44 -6.59 -21.15
C ALA A 325 -13.13 -7.14 -21.75
N MET A 326 -12.31 -7.78 -20.94
CA MET A 326 -11.07 -8.43 -21.37
C MET A 326 -11.32 -9.54 -22.40
N ARG A 327 -12.31 -10.42 -22.15
CA ARG A 327 -12.71 -11.45 -23.13
C ARG A 327 -13.20 -10.84 -24.44
N PHE A 328 -13.96 -9.74 -24.38
CA PHE A 328 -14.38 -9.01 -25.56
C PHE A 328 -13.20 -8.42 -26.34
N GLN A 329 -12.26 -7.78 -25.65
CA GLN A 329 -11.04 -7.21 -26.25
C GLN A 329 -10.21 -8.29 -26.93
N LEU A 330 -9.92 -9.40 -26.23
CA LEU A 330 -9.16 -10.52 -26.80
C LEU A 330 -9.86 -11.10 -28.03
N ARG A 331 -11.19 -11.29 -27.98
CA ARG A 331 -11.98 -11.75 -29.13
C ARG A 331 -11.92 -10.76 -30.30
N SER A 332 -12.01 -9.47 -30.03
CA SER A 332 -11.90 -8.43 -31.05
C SER A 332 -10.51 -8.41 -31.71
N CYS A 333 -9.44 -8.48 -30.92
CA CYS A 333 -8.06 -8.57 -31.41
C CYS A 333 -7.86 -9.83 -32.28
N ILE A 334 -8.34 -10.99 -31.81
CA ILE A 334 -8.26 -12.25 -32.59
C ILE A 334 -9.01 -12.10 -33.91
N ASN A 335 -10.22 -11.52 -33.92
CA ASN A 335 -10.99 -11.30 -35.13
C ASN A 335 -10.29 -10.34 -36.11
N LEU A 336 -9.72 -9.25 -35.60
CA LEU A 336 -8.97 -8.28 -36.41
C LEU A 336 -7.74 -8.93 -37.07
N ILE A 337 -6.96 -9.69 -36.29
CA ILE A 337 -5.78 -10.39 -36.80
C ILE A 337 -6.20 -11.44 -37.83
N THR A 338 -7.27 -12.18 -37.56
CA THR A 338 -7.83 -13.16 -38.50
C THR A 338 -8.24 -12.48 -39.81
N SER A 339 -8.92 -11.33 -39.76
CA SER A 339 -9.29 -10.56 -40.95
C SER A 339 -8.06 -10.10 -41.74
N LYS A 340 -7.04 -9.54 -41.07
CA LYS A 340 -5.78 -9.15 -41.72
C LYS A 340 -5.07 -10.32 -42.37
N TYR A 341 -5.04 -11.47 -41.70
CA TYR A 341 -4.45 -12.69 -42.24
C TYR A 341 -5.18 -13.17 -43.49
N VAL A 342 -6.53 -13.16 -43.47
CA VAL A 342 -7.36 -13.53 -44.63
C VAL A 342 -7.12 -12.57 -45.81
N MET A 343 -7.00 -11.26 -45.57
CA MET A 343 -6.68 -10.28 -46.63
C MET A 343 -5.29 -10.51 -47.22
N ALA A 344 -4.26 -10.67 -46.37
CA ALA A 344 -2.90 -10.93 -46.83
C ALA A 344 -2.80 -12.26 -47.60
N ALA A 345 -3.55 -13.29 -47.18
CA ALA A 345 -3.63 -14.55 -47.92
C ALA A 345 -4.29 -14.38 -49.29
N ALA A 346 -5.32 -13.53 -49.41
CA ALA A 346 -5.96 -13.20 -50.68
C ALA A 346 -5.02 -12.41 -51.61
N GLU A 347 -4.29 -11.42 -51.10
CA GLU A 347 -3.28 -10.66 -51.86
C GLU A 347 -2.13 -11.55 -52.34
N LEU A 348 -1.64 -12.44 -51.48
CA LEU A 348 -0.60 -13.39 -51.87
C LEU A 348 -1.11 -14.32 -52.99
N HIS A 349 -2.37 -14.72 -52.93
CA HIS A 349 -2.98 -15.54 -53.96
C HIS A 349 -3.09 -14.80 -55.29
N THR A 350 -3.53 -13.54 -55.31
CA THR A 350 -3.61 -12.75 -56.56
C THR A 350 -2.24 -12.47 -57.16
N LEU A 351 -1.25 -12.14 -56.33
CA LEU A 351 0.13 -11.96 -56.80
C LEU A 351 0.70 -13.26 -57.39
N SER A 352 0.44 -14.40 -56.74
CA SER A 352 0.86 -15.71 -57.26
C SER A 352 0.24 -16.03 -58.63
N LEU A 353 -1.02 -15.65 -58.86
CA LEU A 353 -1.69 -15.81 -60.16
C LEU A 353 -1.02 -14.90 -61.21
N TYR A 354 -0.76 -13.64 -60.87
CA TYR A 354 -0.12 -12.70 -61.78
C TYR A 354 1.32 -13.12 -62.15
N THR A 355 2.09 -13.63 -61.19
CA THR A 355 3.44 -14.15 -61.47
C THR A 355 3.41 -15.34 -62.42
N ALA A 356 2.43 -16.24 -62.27
CA ALA A 356 2.26 -17.37 -63.17
C ALA A 356 1.91 -16.92 -64.60
N GLU A 357 1.04 -15.92 -64.76
CA GLU A 357 0.72 -15.34 -66.08
C GLU A 357 1.95 -14.68 -66.75
N LEU A 358 2.75 -13.94 -65.98
CA LEU A 358 3.97 -13.33 -66.49
C LEU A 358 5.01 -14.37 -66.90
N GLU A 359 5.18 -15.43 -66.13
CA GLU A 359 6.04 -16.55 -66.49
C GLU A 359 5.58 -17.22 -67.78
N GLN A 360 4.28 -17.43 -67.96
CA GLN A 360 3.71 -17.96 -69.19
C GLN A 360 4.00 -17.06 -70.41
N ARG A 361 3.84 -15.74 -70.27
CA ARG A 361 4.16 -14.78 -71.34
C ARG A 361 5.65 -14.74 -71.67
N ARG A 362 6.51 -14.83 -70.65
CA ARG A 362 7.97 -14.88 -70.83
C ARG A 362 8.38 -16.11 -71.63
N LEU A 363 7.82 -17.28 -71.29
CA LEU A 363 8.08 -18.54 -72.01
C LEU A 363 7.62 -18.45 -73.47
N TYR A 364 6.43 -17.89 -73.72
CA TYR A 364 5.92 -17.67 -75.07
C TYR A 364 6.85 -16.79 -75.93
N LEU A 365 7.33 -15.67 -75.39
CA LEU A 365 8.26 -14.78 -76.09
C LEU A 365 9.61 -15.46 -76.35
N GLN A 366 10.09 -16.24 -75.39
CA GLN A 366 11.34 -16.98 -75.52
C GLN A 366 11.24 -18.06 -76.61
N GLU A 367 10.14 -18.80 -76.68
CA GLU A 367 9.86 -19.76 -77.76
C GLU A 367 9.79 -19.08 -79.13
N HIS A 368 9.13 -17.91 -79.22
CA HIS A 368 9.05 -17.16 -80.47
C HIS A 368 10.43 -16.66 -80.93
N TYR A 369 11.25 -16.15 -80.00
CA TYR A 369 12.61 -15.70 -80.30
C TYR A 369 13.50 -16.83 -80.82
N PHE A 370 13.52 -17.99 -80.15
CA PHE A 370 14.27 -19.15 -80.62
C PHE A 370 13.76 -19.65 -81.97
N SER A 371 12.45 -19.67 -82.18
CA SER A 371 11.85 -20.01 -83.49
C SER A 371 12.31 -19.07 -84.60
N THR A 372 12.51 -17.78 -84.30
CA THR A 372 12.96 -16.77 -85.27
C THR A 372 14.45 -16.90 -85.58
N ILE A 373 15.29 -17.19 -84.58
CA ILE A 373 16.72 -17.44 -84.77
C ILE A 373 16.95 -18.71 -85.59
N ILE A 374 16.20 -19.78 -85.31
CA ILE A 374 16.32 -21.02 -86.07
C ILE A 374 15.96 -20.78 -87.54
N ARG A 375 14.96 -19.93 -87.83
CA ARG A 375 14.64 -19.50 -89.20
C ARG A 375 15.71 -18.61 -89.86
N SER A 376 16.47 -17.82 -89.09
CA SER A 376 17.51 -16.93 -89.62
C SER A 376 18.89 -17.57 -89.72
N GLY A 377 19.08 -18.77 -89.14
CA GLY A 377 20.33 -19.54 -89.16
C GLY A 377 20.62 -20.31 -90.45
N GLU A 378 19.70 -20.38 -91.41
CA GLU A 378 19.82 -21.24 -92.60
C GLU A 378 20.35 -20.56 -93.89
N ALA A 379 20.81 -19.31 -93.86
CA ALA A 379 21.43 -18.69 -95.04
C ALA A 379 22.71 -17.89 -94.71
N GLY A 380 23.84 -18.37 -95.24
CA GLY A 380 25.14 -17.73 -95.10
C GLY A 380 25.46 -16.75 -96.23
N SER A 381 25.73 -15.49 -95.87
CA SER A 381 26.54 -14.57 -96.69
C SER A 381 27.12 -13.47 -95.77
N LYS A 382 28.40 -13.60 -95.37
CA LYS A 382 29.11 -12.64 -94.51
C LYS A 382 29.81 -11.50 -95.30
N ALA A 383 29.80 -11.54 -96.63
CA ALA A 383 30.48 -10.54 -97.47
C ALA A 383 29.53 -9.47 -98.03
N GLU A 384 28.34 -9.83 -98.52
CA GLU A 384 27.30 -8.87 -98.92
C GLU A 384 26.81 -8.02 -97.73
N ARG A 385 26.75 -8.61 -96.52
CA ARG A 385 26.41 -7.89 -95.30
C ARG A 385 27.31 -6.71 -94.99
N SER A 386 28.58 -6.69 -95.42
CA SER A 386 29.47 -5.56 -95.05
C SER A 386 29.20 -4.31 -95.88
N GLU A 387 28.95 -4.45 -97.18
CA GLU A 387 28.53 -3.33 -98.03
C GLU A 387 27.09 -2.92 -97.73
N GLU A 388 26.16 -3.88 -97.57
CA GLU A 388 24.80 -3.58 -97.10
C GLU A 388 24.82 -2.87 -95.75
N THR A 389 25.65 -3.29 -94.79
CA THR A 389 25.74 -2.57 -93.50
C THR A 389 26.34 -1.17 -93.64
N GLN A 390 27.22 -0.92 -94.60
CA GLN A 390 27.81 0.40 -94.78
C GLN A 390 26.86 1.36 -95.51
N GLU A 391 26.12 0.86 -96.49
CA GLU A 391 25.00 1.55 -97.12
C GLU A 391 23.89 1.81 -96.11
N GLU A 392 23.55 0.83 -95.28
CA GLU A 392 22.57 0.96 -94.21
C GLU A 392 23.05 1.92 -93.13
N VAL A 393 24.34 1.98 -92.81
CA VAL A 393 24.92 2.99 -91.89
C VAL A 393 24.84 4.40 -92.50
N ASN A 394 25.09 4.56 -93.80
CA ASN A 394 24.96 5.87 -94.45
C ASN A 394 23.49 6.28 -94.56
N ARG A 395 22.59 5.34 -94.84
CA ARG A 395 21.14 5.52 -94.82
C ARG A 395 20.66 5.87 -93.41
N LEU A 396 21.14 5.19 -92.38
CA LEU A 396 20.84 5.47 -90.98
C LEU A 396 21.40 6.83 -90.55
N LYS A 397 22.57 7.24 -91.02
CA LYS A 397 23.10 8.60 -90.77
C LYS A 397 22.25 9.68 -91.44
N ALA A 398 21.82 9.46 -92.68
CA ALA A 398 20.90 10.36 -93.36
C ALA A 398 19.54 10.41 -92.64
N LEU A 399 19.03 9.25 -92.21
CA LEU A 399 17.81 9.13 -91.43
C LEU A 399 17.94 9.81 -90.05
N VAL A 400 19.08 9.70 -89.38
CA VAL A 400 19.34 10.39 -88.11
C VAL A 400 19.40 11.90 -88.33
N ALA A 401 20.05 12.38 -89.39
CA ALA A 401 20.07 13.80 -89.73
C ALA A 401 18.69 14.34 -90.13
N GLU A 402 17.82 13.50 -90.69
CA GLU A 402 16.42 13.80 -90.96
C GLU A 402 15.59 13.81 -89.66
N LEU A 403 15.73 12.79 -88.82
CA LEU A 403 15.04 12.69 -87.51
C LEU A 403 15.45 13.81 -86.55
N GLN A 404 16.71 14.26 -86.58
CA GLN A 404 17.19 15.40 -85.80
C GLN A 404 16.50 16.71 -86.17
N LYS A 405 15.96 16.85 -87.39
CA LYS A 405 15.15 18.02 -87.78
C LYS A 405 13.77 18.03 -87.11
N HIS A 406 13.35 16.90 -86.53
CA HIS A 406 12.07 16.72 -85.85
C HIS A 406 12.25 16.43 -84.35
N ASP A 407 13.43 16.69 -83.78
CA ASP A 407 13.69 16.45 -82.36
C ASP A 407 12.94 17.47 -81.49
N GLU A 408 12.00 16.98 -80.69
CA GLU A 408 11.19 17.77 -79.76
C GLU A 408 11.99 18.28 -78.53
N ARG A 409 13.26 17.87 -78.36
CA ARG A 409 14.17 18.31 -77.27
C ARG A 409 15.02 19.53 -77.63
N TRP A 410 14.65 20.29 -78.66
CA TRP A 410 15.38 21.48 -79.06
C TRP A 410 15.35 22.55 -77.95
N GLU A 411 16.44 23.33 -77.83
CA GLU A 411 16.52 24.47 -76.92
C GLU A 411 16.59 25.79 -77.72
N PRO A 412 15.90 26.87 -77.28
CA PRO A 412 15.96 28.16 -77.94
C PRO A 412 17.37 28.78 -77.84
N ASP A 413 17.94 29.18 -78.98
CA ASP A 413 19.20 29.94 -79.04
C ASP A 413 18.91 31.44 -78.84
N TYR A 414 18.87 31.89 -77.58
CA TYR A 414 18.53 33.27 -77.21
C TYR A 414 19.57 34.33 -77.65
N GLU A 415 20.75 33.93 -78.12
CA GLU A 415 21.82 34.84 -78.58
C GLU A 415 21.86 35.02 -80.10
N ALA A 416 21.05 34.27 -80.85
CA ALA A 416 21.02 34.35 -82.31
C ALA A 416 20.26 35.59 -82.82
N VAL A 417 20.77 36.20 -83.90
CA VAL A 417 20.07 37.28 -84.63
C VAL A 417 18.74 36.74 -85.16
N SER A 418 17.62 37.34 -84.77
CA SER A 418 16.27 36.95 -85.16
C SER A 418 15.76 37.76 -86.37
N VAL A 419 14.93 37.12 -87.19
CA VAL A 419 14.21 37.74 -88.31
C VAL A 419 12.74 37.32 -88.22
N ALA A 420 11.83 38.24 -88.54
CA ALA A 420 10.41 37.96 -88.62
C ALA A 420 10.00 37.70 -90.08
N THR A 421 9.33 36.57 -90.32
CA THR A 421 8.84 36.20 -91.66
C THR A 421 7.38 35.77 -91.61
N SER A 422 6.64 36.07 -92.67
CA SER A 422 5.21 35.74 -92.78
C SER A 422 4.97 34.40 -93.47
N HIS A 423 4.13 33.57 -92.84
CA HIS A 423 3.83 32.20 -93.23
C HIS A 423 2.31 31.95 -93.31
N VAL A 424 1.92 30.99 -94.15
CA VAL A 424 0.51 30.59 -94.31
C VAL A 424 0.38 29.08 -94.24
N LYS A 425 -0.48 28.58 -93.35
CA LYS A 425 -0.80 27.16 -93.21
C LYS A 425 -2.29 26.91 -93.45
N LYS A 426 -2.62 25.82 -94.15
CA LYS A 426 -3.99 25.46 -94.51
C LYS A 426 -4.42 24.17 -93.80
N TYR A 427 -5.65 24.15 -93.33
CA TYR A 427 -6.28 23.01 -92.65
C TYR A 427 -7.57 22.63 -93.38
N PRO A 428 -7.78 21.35 -93.73
CA PRO A 428 -9.02 20.92 -94.38
C PRO A 428 -10.21 20.92 -93.40
N GLY A 429 -11.40 21.27 -93.86
CA GLY A 429 -12.65 21.15 -93.10
C GLY A 429 -13.68 22.23 -93.42
N THR A 430 -14.97 21.88 -93.34
CA THR A 430 -16.10 22.76 -93.67
C THR A 430 -16.65 23.54 -92.47
N GLU A 431 -16.43 23.04 -91.25
CA GLU A 431 -17.05 23.57 -90.01
C GLU A 431 -16.10 24.47 -89.20
N TRP A 432 -14.98 24.91 -89.79
CA TRP A 432 -14.03 25.77 -89.08
C TRP A 432 -14.60 27.13 -88.69
N ALA A 433 -15.61 27.63 -89.40
CA ALA A 433 -16.29 28.87 -89.05
C ALA A 433 -17.00 28.76 -87.69
N ASP A 434 -17.66 27.63 -87.42
CA ASP A 434 -18.38 27.40 -86.16
C ASP A 434 -17.41 27.15 -85.00
N VAL A 435 -16.34 26.39 -85.26
CA VAL A 435 -15.28 26.13 -84.26
C VAL A 435 -14.57 27.42 -83.84
N LEU A 436 -14.30 28.33 -84.78
CA LEU A 436 -13.70 29.63 -84.48
C LEU A 436 -14.66 30.56 -83.72
N ALA A 437 -15.96 30.48 -83.99
CA ALA A 437 -16.95 31.28 -83.28
C ALA A 437 -17.05 30.87 -81.80
N GLU A 438 -16.96 29.58 -81.49
CA GLU A 438 -17.16 29.09 -80.12
C GLU A 438 -15.88 28.90 -79.29
N ARG A 439 -14.73 28.70 -79.95
CA ARG A 439 -13.47 28.27 -79.31
C ARG A 439 -12.23 28.95 -79.88
N PHE A 440 -12.32 30.26 -80.02
CA PHE A 440 -11.28 31.05 -80.66
C PHE A 440 -9.93 30.91 -79.95
N GLU A 441 -9.89 30.97 -78.62
CA GLU A 441 -8.64 30.92 -77.86
C GLU A 441 -8.01 29.54 -77.81
N GLU A 442 -8.81 28.48 -77.71
CA GLU A 442 -8.33 27.10 -77.84
C GLU A 442 -7.68 26.87 -79.21
N VAL A 443 -8.30 27.34 -80.29
CA VAL A 443 -7.76 27.22 -81.65
C VAL A 443 -6.48 28.05 -81.81
N ARG A 444 -6.46 29.27 -81.26
CA ARG A 444 -5.29 30.16 -81.30
C ARG A 444 -4.09 29.59 -80.56
N THR A 445 -4.30 29.09 -79.36
CA THR A 445 -3.23 28.50 -78.53
C THR A 445 -2.72 27.18 -79.09
N ALA A 446 -3.61 26.33 -79.62
CA ALA A 446 -3.23 25.10 -80.31
C ALA A 446 -2.43 25.39 -81.59
N PHE A 447 -2.85 26.38 -82.39
CA PHE A 447 -2.11 26.79 -83.58
C PHE A 447 -0.72 27.35 -83.22
N ALA A 448 -0.64 28.24 -82.23
CA ALA A 448 0.62 28.85 -81.81
C ALA A 448 1.61 27.79 -81.30
N SER A 449 1.15 26.86 -80.46
CA SER A 449 1.99 25.77 -79.93
C SER A 449 2.48 24.80 -81.02
N GLU A 450 1.61 24.36 -81.94
CA GLU A 450 2.02 23.51 -83.07
C GLU A 450 3.01 24.21 -84.01
N THR A 451 2.78 25.50 -84.27
CA THR A 451 3.62 26.32 -85.15
C THR A 451 4.99 26.60 -84.52
N ALA A 452 5.01 26.86 -83.22
CA ALA A 452 6.23 27.04 -82.43
C ALA A 452 7.07 25.76 -82.39
N LEU A 453 6.43 24.61 -82.15
CA LEU A 453 7.08 23.30 -82.22
C LEU A 453 7.60 22.98 -83.63
N ALA A 454 6.89 23.38 -84.68
CA ALA A 454 7.32 23.18 -86.07
C ALA A 454 8.55 24.02 -86.44
N ALA A 455 8.62 25.26 -85.95
CA ALA A 455 9.67 26.21 -86.27
C ALA A 455 10.86 26.16 -85.30
N HIS A 456 10.77 25.37 -84.22
CA HIS A 456 11.76 25.35 -83.13
C HIS A 456 11.95 26.74 -82.51
N VAL A 457 10.83 27.39 -82.21
CA VAL A 457 10.78 28.70 -81.56
C VAL A 457 9.81 28.65 -80.40
N ASP A 458 9.93 29.61 -79.48
CA ASP A 458 9.01 29.71 -78.35
C ASP A 458 7.58 30.08 -78.83
N PRO A 459 6.50 29.59 -78.19
CA PRO A 459 5.12 30.00 -78.50
C PRO A 459 4.88 31.52 -78.55
N TYR A 460 5.63 32.32 -77.78
CA TYR A 460 5.55 33.79 -77.81
C TYR A 460 6.19 34.43 -79.06
N CYS A 461 6.91 33.66 -79.88
CA CYS A 461 7.52 34.13 -81.13
C CYS A 461 6.58 34.01 -82.35
N VAL A 462 5.37 33.48 -82.17
CA VAL A 462 4.32 33.39 -83.20
C VAL A 462 3.32 34.51 -82.97
N ASN A 463 3.39 35.54 -83.80
CA ASN A 463 2.61 36.77 -83.69
C ASN A 463 1.65 36.93 -84.87
N ASP A 464 0.70 37.87 -84.74
CA ASP A 464 -0.26 38.27 -85.79
C ASP A 464 -0.96 37.08 -86.46
N ILE A 465 -1.51 36.19 -85.64
CA ILE A 465 -2.27 35.02 -86.09
C ILE A 465 -3.64 35.48 -86.59
N VAL A 466 -3.85 35.35 -87.89
CA VAL A 466 -5.11 35.69 -88.56
C VAL A 466 -5.74 34.45 -89.16
N PHE A 467 -6.97 34.14 -88.73
CA PHE A 467 -7.77 33.02 -89.20
C PHE A 467 -8.71 33.45 -90.33
N ASN A 468 -8.61 32.79 -91.48
CA ASN A 468 -9.51 32.99 -92.62
C ASN A 468 -10.18 31.64 -92.96
N ALA A 469 -11.42 31.47 -92.49
CA ALA A 469 -12.23 30.30 -92.82
C ALA A 469 -12.85 30.46 -94.22
N GLU A 470 -12.49 29.58 -95.14
CA GLU A 470 -13.14 29.38 -96.44
C GLU A 470 -14.08 28.16 -96.37
N TYR A 471 -14.98 27.98 -97.35
CA TYR A 471 -16.03 26.95 -97.32
C TYR A 471 -15.57 25.49 -97.12
N ASP A 472 -14.30 25.17 -97.40
CA ASP A 472 -13.73 23.80 -97.29
C ASP A 472 -12.34 23.76 -96.63
N GLN A 473 -11.80 24.93 -96.25
CA GLN A 473 -10.47 25.01 -95.64
C GLN A 473 -10.34 26.22 -94.71
N LEU A 474 -9.59 26.05 -93.63
CA LEU A 474 -9.12 27.16 -92.80
C LEU A 474 -7.71 27.55 -93.23
N SER A 475 -7.51 28.80 -93.65
CA SER A 475 -6.19 29.35 -93.91
C SER A 475 -5.76 30.26 -92.77
N VAL A 476 -4.60 29.97 -92.18
CA VAL A 476 -4.05 30.72 -91.05
C VAL A 476 -2.79 31.43 -91.52
N ARG A 477 -2.77 32.75 -91.40
CA ARG A 477 -1.58 33.58 -91.63
C ARG A 477 -0.96 33.91 -90.27
N CYS A 478 0.35 33.82 -90.16
CA CYS A 478 1.08 34.25 -88.96
C CYS A 478 2.43 34.84 -89.32
N GLU A 479 3.00 35.60 -88.38
CA GLU A 479 4.37 36.08 -88.42
C GLU A 479 5.20 35.32 -87.38
N ILE A 480 6.29 34.70 -87.82
CA ILE A 480 7.15 33.90 -86.94
C ILE A 480 8.50 34.59 -86.83
N THR A 481 8.91 34.85 -85.59
CA THR A 481 10.25 35.36 -85.28
C THR A 481 11.18 34.17 -85.06
N HIS A 482 12.12 33.94 -85.98
CA HIS A 482 13.04 32.80 -85.93
C HIS A 482 14.50 33.22 -86.15
N PRO A 483 15.50 32.37 -85.80
CA PRO A 483 16.91 32.67 -86.04
C PRO A 483 17.22 32.87 -87.52
N ALA A 484 18.08 33.86 -87.85
CA ALA A 484 18.48 34.21 -89.22
C ALA A 484 19.17 33.08 -90.01
N LYS A 485 19.62 32.02 -89.32
CA LYS A 485 20.21 30.81 -89.92
C LYS A 485 19.18 29.97 -90.69
N MET A 486 17.91 30.09 -90.32
CA MET A 486 16.79 29.37 -90.95
C MET A 486 16.20 30.22 -92.07
N THR A 487 16.01 29.67 -93.26
CA THR A 487 15.40 30.41 -94.37
C THR A 487 13.88 30.32 -94.31
N ARG A 488 13.19 31.34 -94.84
CA ARG A 488 11.71 31.33 -94.95
C ARG A 488 11.16 30.04 -95.56
N THR A 489 11.81 29.53 -96.62
CA THR A 489 11.44 28.28 -97.28
C THR A 489 11.58 27.05 -96.39
N GLN A 490 12.61 27.01 -95.53
CA GLN A 490 12.78 25.93 -94.55
C GLN A 490 11.71 25.95 -93.46
N VAL A 491 11.27 27.14 -93.06
CA VAL A 491 10.14 27.30 -92.13
C VAL A 491 8.84 26.81 -92.79
N ASP A 492 8.58 27.22 -94.03
CA ASP A 492 7.41 26.79 -94.81
C ASP A 492 7.38 25.26 -95.00
N ASP A 493 8.51 24.65 -95.37
CA ASP A 493 8.65 23.21 -95.54
C ASP A 493 8.35 22.47 -94.22
N ARG A 494 8.87 22.94 -93.09
CA ARG A 494 8.59 22.35 -91.77
C ARG A 494 7.13 22.51 -91.36
N LEU A 495 6.54 23.69 -91.58
CA LEU A 495 5.12 23.92 -91.28
C LEU A 495 4.20 23.00 -92.09
N SER A 496 4.56 22.70 -93.35
CA SER A 496 3.82 21.79 -94.22
C SER A 496 3.93 20.31 -93.81
N GLN A 497 5.08 19.89 -93.27
CA GLN A 497 5.37 18.50 -92.89
C GLN A 497 4.86 18.16 -91.48
N MET A 498 4.56 19.17 -90.65
CA MET A 498 4.21 18.97 -89.25
C MET A 498 2.78 18.43 -89.06
N PRO A 499 2.61 17.30 -88.33
CA PRO A 499 1.30 16.74 -88.04
C PRO A 499 0.48 17.67 -87.14
N THR A 500 -0.75 17.95 -87.54
CA THR A 500 -1.66 18.89 -86.87
C THR A 500 -2.48 18.19 -85.78
N ARG A 501 -1.81 17.66 -84.74
CA ARG A 501 -2.44 16.79 -83.72
C ARG A 501 -3.47 17.53 -82.85
N LEU A 502 -3.12 18.69 -82.31
CA LEU A 502 -3.96 19.53 -81.46
C LEU A 502 -5.07 20.19 -82.28
N MET A 503 -4.74 20.76 -83.45
CA MET A 503 -5.74 21.35 -84.34
C MET A 503 -6.76 20.31 -84.83
N SER A 504 -6.31 19.10 -85.21
CA SER A 504 -7.22 18.00 -85.56
C SER A 504 -8.00 17.45 -84.37
N SER A 505 -7.44 17.51 -83.15
CA SER A 505 -8.14 17.09 -81.93
C SER A 505 -9.29 18.05 -81.60
N ILE A 506 -9.06 19.35 -81.70
CA ILE A 506 -10.10 20.38 -81.49
C ILE A 506 -11.20 20.23 -82.53
N TYR A 507 -10.85 20.06 -83.81
CA TYR A 507 -11.84 19.87 -84.88
C TYR A 507 -12.69 18.60 -84.70
N LYS A 508 -12.09 17.50 -84.24
CA LYS A 508 -12.82 16.23 -83.96
C LYS A 508 -13.71 16.32 -82.72
N ASN A 509 -13.32 17.13 -81.74
CA ASN A 509 -14.01 17.30 -80.47
C ASN A 509 -14.77 18.64 -80.40
N ARG A 510 -15.32 19.08 -81.53
CA ARG A 510 -16.04 20.36 -81.68
C ARG A 510 -17.23 20.54 -80.75
N ASP A 511 -17.85 19.44 -80.30
CA ASP A 511 -19.02 19.44 -79.39
C ASP A 511 -18.65 19.28 -77.90
N ALA A 512 -17.37 19.15 -77.56
CA ALA A 512 -16.91 19.01 -76.17
C ALA A 512 -17.20 20.27 -75.31
N PRO A 513 -17.22 20.21 -73.98
CA PRO A 513 -17.29 21.43 -73.18
C PRO A 513 -16.08 22.35 -73.43
N LYS A 514 -16.31 23.67 -73.46
CA LYS A 514 -15.26 24.69 -73.56
C LYS A 514 -14.26 24.54 -72.39
N THR A 515 -12.99 24.84 -72.64
CA THR A 515 -11.87 24.73 -71.71
C THR A 515 -11.02 26.01 -71.74
N GLY A 516 -10.16 26.19 -70.73
CA GLY A 516 -9.25 27.33 -70.67
C GLY A 516 -9.96 28.70 -70.66
N LEU A 517 -9.47 29.64 -71.48
CA LEU A 517 -9.97 31.01 -71.54
C LEU A 517 -11.38 31.10 -72.16
N ASP A 518 -11.71 30.25 -73.14
CA ASP A 518 -13.05 30.22 -73.76
C ASP A 518 -14.14 29.81 -72.75
N LYS A 519 -13.80 28.93 -71.78
CA LYS A 519 -14.69 28.61 -70.66
C LYS A 519 -14.88 29.79 -69.72
N ALA A 520 -13.81 30.51 -69.40
CA ALA A 520 -13.88 31.69 -68.54
C ALA A 520 -14.75 32.79 -69.16
N VAL A 521 -14.64 33.01 -70.47
CA VAL A 521 -15.51 33.94 -71.21
C VAL A 521 -16.97 33.52 -71.11
N ALA A 522 -17.30 32.23 -71.33
CA ALA A 522 -18.67 31.73 -71.21
C ALA A 522 -19.23 31.85 -69.78
N GLU A 523 -18.44 31.55 -68.75
CA GLU A 523 -18.87 31.69 -67.36
C GLU A 523 -19.11 33.16 -66.97
N ILE A 524 -18.29 34.09 -67.47
CA ILE A 524 -18.46 35.53 -67.26
C ILE A 524 -19.72 36.03 -67.98
N CYS A 525 -19.95 35.64 -69.24
CA CYS A 525 -21.18 35.98 -69.97
C CYS A 525 -22.44 35.47 -69.27
N HIS A 526 -22.43 34.20 -68.83
CA HIS A 526 -23.52 33.62 -68.06
C HIS A 526 -23.76 34.34 -66.72
N ALA A 527 -22.70 34.69 -65.99
CA ALA A 527 -22.81 35.42 -64.72
C ALA A 527 -23.39 36.83 -64.90
N LEU A 528 -23.18 37.45 -66.06
CA LEU A 528 -23.64 38.80 -66.39
C LEU A 528 -24.95 38.81 -67.19
N GLY A 529 -25.53 37.63 -67.48
CA GLY A 529 -26.76 37.49 -68.27
C GLY A 529 -26.63 37.94 -69.72
N ILE A 530 -25.40 37.95 -70.27
CA ILE A 530 -25.11 38.31 -71.65
C ILE A 530 -25.17 37.04 -72.51
N ASP A 531 -25.77 37.13 -73.70
CA ASP A 531 -25.83 36.03 -74.66
C ASP A 531 -24.42 35.59 -75.10
N ASP A 532 -24.15 34.28 -75.03
CA ASP A 532 -22.87 33.65 -75.37
C ASP A 532 -22.41 33.94 -76.81
N HIS A 533 -23.32 34.20 -77.73
CA HIS A 533 -23.01 34.48 -79.13
C HIS A 533 -22.52 35.92 -79.37
N LYS A 534 -22.66 36.81 -78.39
CA LYS A 534 -22.35 38.24 -78.56
C LYS A 534 -20.86 38.52 -78.71
N PHE A 535 -20.03 37.68 -78.10
CA PHE A 535 -18.57 37.78 -78.16
C PHE A 535 -17.94 36.60 -78.91
N ALA A 536 -18.72 35.91 -79.74
CA ALA A 536 -18.26 34.77 -80.53
C ALA A 536 -17.16 35.19 -81.52
N GLY A 537 -16.07 34.42 -81.57
CA GLY A 537 -14.93 34.67 -82.46
C GLY A 537 -13.97 35.79 -82.05
N LEU A 538 -14.15 36.39 -80.86
CA LEU A 538 -13.22 37.39 -80.32
C LEU A 538 -12.14 36.74 -79.46
N GLY A 539 -10.93 37.31 -79.50
CA GLY A 539 -9.87 36.97 -78.57
C GLY A 539 -10.15 37.47 -77.15
N PHE A 540 -9.53 36.85 -76.15
CA PHE A 540 -9.75 37.19 -74.73
C PHE A 540 -9.43 38.66 -74.41
N ASP A 541 -8.36 39.21 -74.99
CA ASP A 541 -7.98 40.61 -74.80
C ASP A 541 -9.01 41.58 -75.41
N GLU A 542 -9.61 41.19 -76.54
CA GLU A 542 -10.66 41.96 -77.21
C GLU A 542 -12.00 41.85 -76.47
N PHE A 543 -12.30 40.68 -75.89
CA PHE A 543 -13.43 40.47 -74.99
C PHE A 543 -13.34 41.38 -73.76
N VAL A 544 -12.20 41.42 -73.07
CA VAL A 544 -12.01 42.24 -71.85
C VAL A 544 -12.19 43.73 -72.15
N THR A 545 -11.64 44.21 -73.27
CA THR A 545 -11.78 45.62 -73.68
C THR A 545 -13.20 45.99 -74.08
N GLN A 546 -13.97 45.08 -74.69
CA GLN A 546 -15.38 45.34 -74.99
C GLN A 546 -16.27 45.22 -73.75
N LEU A 547 -15.95 44.31 -72.82
CA LEU A 547 -16.68 44.13 -71.56
C LEU A 547 -16.56 45.35 -70.64
N SER A 548 -15.42 46.06 -70.66
CA SER A 548 -15.23 47.28 -69.85
C SER A 548 -16.11 48.45 -70.28
N HIS A 549 -16.71 48.39 -71.48
CA HIS A 549 -17.64 49.41 -71.98
C HIS A 549 -19.11 49.08 -71.68
N PHE A 550 -19.39 47.97 -70.98
CA PHE A 550 -20.72 47.60 -70.54
C PHE A 550 -21.02 48.24 -69.17
N ASP A 551 -21.81 49.33 -69.15
CA ASP A 551 -22.25 50.00 -67.92
C ASP A 551 -23.42 49.24 -67.25
N TYR A 552 -23.16 48.57 -66.12
CA TYR A 552 -24.12 47.79 -65.33
C TYR A 552 -25.04 48.64 -64.43
N LEU A 553 -25.62 49.73 -64.94
CA LEU A 553 -26.45 50.67 -64.17
C LEU A 553 -27.95 50.31 -64.10
N GLY A 554 -28.31 49.03 -64.21
CA GLY A 554 -29.71 48.56 -64.20
C GLY A 554 -30.26 48.05 -62.86
N ASN A 555 -29.41 47.62 -61.91
CA ASN A 555 -29.86 46.82 -60.74
C ASN A 555 -29.56 47.45 -59.37
N LYS A 556 -29.46 48.77 -59.26
CA LYS A 556 -29.20 49.42 -57.97
C LYS A 556 -30.32 49.16 -56.95
N ASP A 557 -31.57 49.13 -57.40
CA ASP A 557 -32.75 48.94 -56.54
C ASP A 557 -32.87 47.51 -55.98
N ALA A 558 -32.38 46.50 -56.72
CA ALA A 558 -32.38 45.10 -56.25
C ALA A 558 -31.38 44.91 -55.10
N TYR A 559 -30.17 45.45 -55.23
CA TYR A 559 -29.17 45.41 -54.17
C TYR A 559 -29.61 46.22 -52.94
N GLU A 560 -30.27 47.36 -53.10
CA GLU A 560 -30.81 48.13 -51.97
C GLU A 560 -31.92 47.36 -51.23
N SER A 561 -32.76 46.58 -51.93
CA SER A 561 -33.78 45.73 -51.31
C SER A 561 -33.18 44.54 -50.53
N GLU A 562 -32.18 43.86 -51.10
CA GLU A 562 -31.52 42.72 -50.42
C GLU A 562 -30.75 43.17 -49.18
N ILE A 563 -30.12 44.35 -49.22
CA ILE A 563 -29.46 44.96 -48.06
C ILE A 563 -30.50 45.32 -46.98
N GLY A 564 -31.69 45.79 -47.37
CA GLY A 564 -32.81 46.06 -46.47
C GLY A 564 -33.30 44.81 -45.73
N ASP A 565 -33.48 43.70 -46.43
CA ASP A 565 -33.93 42.43 -45.85
C ASP A 565 -32.88 41.83 -44.91
N LEU A 566 -31.59 41.94 -45.25
CA LEU A 566 -30.49 41.51 -44.39
C LEU A 566 -30.42 42.33 -43.09
N LEU A 567 -30.70 43.64 -43.14
CA LEU A 567 -30.77 44.50 -41.96
C LEU A 567 -31.96 44.15 -41.05
N MET A 568 -33.12 43.81 -41.64
CA MET A 568 -34.26 43.33 -40.87
C MET A 568 -33.98 41.99 -40.18
N LEU A 569 -33.28 41.07 -40.86
CA LEU A 569 -32.88 39.80 -40.26
C LEU A 569 -31.90 40.02 -39.09
N LEU A 570 -30.96 40.95 -39.25
CA LEU A 570 -30.01 41.30 -38.20
C LEU A 570 -30.71 41.89 -36.96
N ASP A 571 -31.69 42.79 -37.16
CA ASP A 571 -32.46 43.36 -36.04
C ASP A 571 -33.30 42.28 -35.33
N LYS A 572 -33.89 41.35 -36.08
CA LYS A 572 -34.61 40.21 -35.51
C LYS A 572 -33.71 39.32 -34.65
N ILE A 573 -32.53 38.96 -35.16
CA ILE A 573 -31.52 38.18 -34.40
C ILE A 573 -31.08 38.94 -33.14
N ASN A 574 -30.88 40.25 -33.23
CA ASN A 574 -30.52 41.08 -32.07
C ASN A 574 -31.64 41.14 -31.02
N ASN A 575 -32.90 41.21 -31.45
CA ASN A 575 -34.05 41.16 -30.55
C ASN A 575 -34.20 39.78 -29.89
N GLU A 576 -33.99 38.69 -30.63
CA GLU A 576 -33.96 37.33 -30.08
C GLU A 576 -32.83 37.16 -29.06
N ASN A 577 -31.62 37.65 -29.36
CA ASN A 577 -30.49 37.65 -28.43
C ASN A 577 -30.78 38.44 -27.14
N ARG A 578 -31.41 39.62 -27.24
CA ARG A 578 -31.85 40.37 -26.05
C ARG A 578 -32.89 39.59 -25.23
N SER A 579 -33.84 38.94 -25.90
CA SER A 579 -34.87 38.13 -25.22
C SER A 579 -34.25 36.92 -24.50
N LEU A 580 -33.29 36.24 -25.14
CA LEU A 580 -32.56 35.12 -24.57
C LEU A 580 -31.73 35.59 -23.37
N GLN A 581 -31.03 36.72 -23.50
CA GLN A 581 -30.26 37.31 -22.42
C GLN A 581 -31.13 37.61 -21.20
N TYR A 582 -32.34 38.18 -21.40
CA TYR A 582 -33.30 38.39 -20.32
C TYR A 582 -33.79 37.08 -19.68
N THR A 583 -34.07 36.04 -20.47
CA THR A 583 -34.45 34.72 -19.92
C THR A 583 -33.31 34.06 -19.14
N LEU A 584 -32.07 34.21 -19.62
CA LEU A 584 -30.87 33.70 -18.97
C LEU A 584 -30.64 34.41 -17.63
N GLU A 585 -30.74 35.73 -17.61
CA GLU A 585 -30.59 36.54 -16.40
C GLU A 585 -31.66 36.19 -15.35
N LYS A 586 -32.92 36.08 -15.78
CA LYS A 586 -34.02 35.63 -14.91
C LYS A 586 -33.79 34.23 -14.37
N SER A 587 -33.29 33.30 -15.19
CA SER A 587 -32.94 31.95 -14.72
C SER A 587 -31.78 31.98 -13.72
N ALA A 588 -30.75 32.80 -13.96
CA ALA A 588 -29.63 32.98 -13.05
C ALA A 588 -30.05 33.57 -11.71
N GLU A 589 -30.99 34.52 -11.70
CA GLU A 589 -31.60 35.04 -10.48
C GLU A 589 -32.37 33.95 -9.71
N THR A 590 -33.14 33.10 -10.40
CA THR A 590 -33.84 31.99 -9.74
C THR A 590 -32.86 30.99 -9.13
N PHE A 591 -31.78 30.66 -9.83
CA PHE A 591 -30.72 29.81 -9.28
C PHE A 591 -30.05 30.46 -8.07
N LYS A 592 -29.70 31.75 -8.12
CA LYS A 592 -29.14 32.46 -6.96
C LYS A 592 -30.08 32.43 -5.76
N LYS A 593 -31.40 32.60 -5.96
CA LYS A 593 -32.41 32.51 -4.90
C LYS A 593 -32.50 31.10 -4.32
N GLN A 594 -32.48 30.06 -5.16
CA GLN A 594 -32.46 28.66 -4.71
C GLN A 594 -31.20 28.33 -3.92
N THR A 595 -30.02 28.75 -4.39
CA THR A 595 -28.76 28.56 -3.67
C THR A 595 -28.78 29.27 -2.32
N ALA A 596 -29.30 30.50 -2.25
CA ALA A 596 -29.45 31.22 -0.99
C ALA A 596 -30.46 30.56 -0.03
N ALA A 597 -31.52 29.91 -0.54
CA ALA A 597 -32.46 29.15 0.29
C ALA A 597 -31.80 27.89 0.85
N ILE A 598 -31.12 27.11 0.00
CA ILE A 598 -30.38 25.90 0.42
C ILE A 598 -29.31 26.25 1.45
N GLN A 599 -28.60 27.37 1.28
CA GLN A 599 -27.60 27.81 2.24
C GLN A 599 -28.22 28.11 3.61
N ARG A 600 -29.38 28.79 3.65
CA ARG A 600 -30.09 29.05 4.92
C ARG A 600 -30.56 27.77 5.59
N ASP A 601 -31.07 26.81 4.82
CA ASP A 601 -31.48 25.51 5.34
C ASP A 601 -30.28 24.74 5.91
N GLN A 602 -29.14 24.80 5.23
CA GLN A 602 -27.90 24.18 5.70
C GLN A 602 -27.39 24.85 6.98
N ASP A 603 -27.42 26.18 7.05
CA ASP A 603 -27.05 26.92 8.26
C ASP A 603 -28.00 26.56 9.43
N ALA A 604 -29.31 26.46 9.19
CA ALA A 604 -30.29 26.03 10.19
C ALA A 604 -30.05 24.58 10.68
N LEU A 605 -29.69 23.67 9.79
CA LEU A 605 -29.31 22.29 10.15
C LEU A 605 -28.01 22.27 10.97
N THR A 606 -27.03 23.11 10.64
CA THR A 606 -25.79 23.20 11.43
C THR A 606 -26.04 23.73 12.83
N ALA A 607 -26.91 24.73 12.99
CA ALA A 607 -27.32 25.24 14.30
C ALA A 607 -28.02 24.16 15.13
N ARG A 608 -28.97 23.43 14.53
CA ARG A 608 -29.66 22.31 15.20
C ARG A 608 -28.69 21.19 15.61
N ASN A 609 -27.71 20.88 14.76
CA ASN A 609 -26.70 19.88 15.10
C ASN A 609 -25.80 20.34 16.26
N ALA A 610 -25.51 21.64 16.37
CA ALA A 610 -24.78 22.20 17.51
C ALA A 610 -25.60 22.10 18.80
N GLU A 611 -26.90 22.44 18.77
CA GLU A 611 -27.80 22.27 19.92
C GLU A 611 -27.90 20.80 20.38
N LEU A 612 -27.98 19.86 19.44
CA LEU A 612 -27.98 18.43 19.76
C LEU A 612 -26.65 17.97 20.36
N ALA A 613 -25.52 18.51 19.91
CA ALA A 613 -24.21 18.21 20.49
C ALA A 613 -24.11 18.70 21.93
N ASP A 614 -24.58 19.92 22.20
CA ASP A 614 -24.64 20.47 23.56
C ASP A 614 -25.51 19.61 24.48
N GLU A 615 -26.65 19.10 23.99
CA GLU A 615 -27.53 18.23 24.77
C GLU A 615 -26.89 16.85 25.02
N ILE A 616 -26.20 16.28 24.02
CA ILE A 616 -25.44 15.04 24.21
C ILE A 616 -24.37 15.22 25.30
N ASP A 617 -23.68 16.36 25.33
CA ASP A 617 -22.67 16.63 26.35
C ASP A 617 -23.28 16.86 27.74
N ARG A 618 -24.47 17.48 27.84
CA ARG A 618 -25.23 17.53 29.10
C ARG A 618 -25.62 16.13 29.58
N LEU A 619 -26.12 15.28 28.69
CA LEU A 619 -26.49 13.90 29.02
C LEU A 619 -25.28 13.08 29.45
N ARG A 620 -24.13 13.23 28.78
CA ARG A 620 -22.87 12.60 29.21
C ARG A 620 -22.44 13.04 30.60
N ASN A 621 -22.51 14.33 30.89
CA ASN A 621 -22.19 14.86 32.22
C ASN A 621 -23.14 14.32 33.31
N LEU A 622 -24.43 14.13 32.99
CA LEU A 622 -25.38 13.50 33.90
C LEU A 622 -25.07 12.02 34.12
N LEU A 623 -24.72 11.29 33.05
CA LEU A 623 -24.30 9.89 33.15
C LEU A 623 -23.03 9.74 34.01
N GLU A 624 -22.05 10.63 33.87
CA GLU A 624 -20.84 10.60 34.70
C GLU A 624 -21.18 10.84 36.18
N LYS A 625 -22.05 11.81 36.48
CA LYS A 625 -22.53 12.04 37.85
C LYS A 625 -23.29 10.85 38.43
N LEU A 626 -24.11 10.16 37.62
CA LEU A 626 -24.83 8.96 38.04
C LEU A 626 -23.86 7.81 38.31
N LYS A 627 -22.81 7.70 37.49
CA LYS A 627 -21.75 6.71 37.68
C LYS A 627 -20.96 6.99 38.97
N ASP A 628 -20.54 8.23 39.20
CA ASP A 628 -19.89 8.62 40.46
C ASP A 628 -20.75 8.32 41.69
N LEU A 629 -22.06 8.53 41.59
CA LEU A 629 -22.99 8.24 42.67
C LEU A 629 -23.13 6.72 42.89
N ALA A 630 -23.21 5.94 41.82
CA ALA A 630 -23.20 4.48 41.89
C ALA A 630 -21.90 3.93 42.47
N ASP A 631 -20.74 4.48 42.09
CA ASP A 631 -19.44 4.10 42.63
C ASP A 631 -19.32 4.45 44.12
N LYS A 632 -19.84 5.61 44.54
CA LYS A 632 -19.93 5.98 45.96
C LYS A 632 -20.83 5.02 46.74
N GLN A 633 -22.02 4.73 46.23
CA GLN A 633 -22.92 3.76 46.87
C GLN A 633 -22.30 2.36 46.91
N GLY A 634 -21.59 1.95 45.87
CA GLY A 634 -20.81 0.71 45.83
C GLY A 634 -19.74 0.67 46.92
N ALA A 635 -18.95 1.73 47.06
CA ALA A 635 -17.94 1.85 48.11
C ALA A 635 -18.55 1.86 49.53
N GLU A 636 -19.71 2.51 49.72
CA GLU A 636 -20.44 2.50 50.99
C GLU A 636 -20.95 1.10 51.33
N LEU A 637 -21.49 0.36 50.36
CA LEU A 637 -21.92 -1.02 50.52
C LEU A 637 -20.74 -1.95 50.82
N GLU A 638 -19.61 -1.79 50.12
CA GLU A 638 -18.38 -2.53 50.41
C GLU A 638 -17.87 -2.26 51.82
N HIS A 639 -17.90 -0.99 52.27
CA HIS A 639 -17.54 -0.62 53.63
C HIS A 639 -18.49 -1.26 54.65
N TYR A 640 -19.80 -1.24 54.38
CA TYR A 640 -20.80 -1.90 55.25
C TYR A 640 -20.58 -3.41 55.30
N HIS A 641 -20.34 -4.06 54.16
CA HIS A 641 -20.03 -5.50 54.08
C HIS A 641 -18.76 -5.84 54.85
N MET A 642 -17.69 -5.04 54.68
CA MET A 642 -16.43 -5.22 55.41
C MET A 642 -16.65 -5.06 56.93
N GLN A 643 -17.43 -4.07 57.35
CA GLN A 643 -17.78 -3.86 58.75
C GLN A 643 -18.61 -5.02 59.32
N GLN A 644 -19.56 -5.55 58.53
CA GLN A 644 -20.35 -6.73 58.91
C GLN A 644 -19.47 -7.98 59.04
N GLN A 645 -18.56 -8.20 58.09
CA GLN A 645 -17.62 -9.30 58.15
C GLN A 645 -16.71 -9.20 59.39
N GLN A 646 -16.18 -8.01 59.71
CA GLN A 646 -15.39 -7.77 60.92
C GLN A 646 -16.21 -8.03 62.20
N ALA A 647 -17.45 -7.53 62.27
CA ALA A 647 -18.32 -7.77 63.42
C ALA A 647 -18.64 -9.27 63.60
N GLN A 648 -18.80 -10.00 62.49
CA GLN A 648 -19.07 -11.43 62.50
C GLN A 648 -17.83 -12.25 62.91
N GLN A 649 -16.63 -11.85 62.48
CA GLN A 649 -15.37 -12.41 62.96
C GLN A 649 -15.18 -12.19 64.47
N LEU A 650 -15.46 -10.99 64.96
CA LEU A 650 -15.38 -10.68 66.40
C LEU A 650 -16.40 -11.49 67.22
N ARG A 651 -17.62 -11.67 66.71
CA ARG A 651 -18.64 -12.53 67.34
C ARG A 651 -18.22 -14.00 67.37
N ALA A 652 -17.67 -14.51 66.27
CA ALA A 652 -17.14 -15.87 66.20
C ALA A 652 -15.99 -16.09 67.21
N HIS A 653 -15.06 -15.14 67.33
CA HIS A 653 -14.00 -15.20 68.35
C HIS A 653 -14.53 -15.23 69.79
N ARG A 654 -15.70 -14.63 70.05
CA ARG A 654 -16.35 -14.55 71.37
C ARG A 654 -17.41 -15.64 71.59
N ASN A 655 -17.53 -16.62 70.68
CA ASN A 655 -18.55 -17.67 70.70
C ASN A 655 -19.99 -17.13 70.81
N LEU A 656 -20.27 -16.01 70.14
CA LEU A 656 -21.60 -15.41 70.06
C LEU A 656 -22.32 -15.85 68.77
N SER A 657 -23.64 -15.78 68.76
CA SER A 657 -24.47 -16.16 67.61
C SER A 657 -24.21 -15.27 66.38
N PRO A 658 -24.36 -15.79 65.13
CA PRO A 658 -24.21 -15.00 63.91
C PRO A 658 -25.28 -13.90 63.78
N ILE A 659 -24.91 -12.77 63.16
CA ILE A 659 -25.84 -11.66 62.90
C ILE A 659 -26.88 -12.09 61.84
N PRO A 660 -28.20 -11.95 62.08
CA PRO A 660 -29.24 -12.25 61.09
C PRO A 660 -29.15 -11.30 59.88
N SER A 661 -29.39 -11.82 58.67
CA SER A 661 -29.24 -11.07 57.41
C SER A 661 -30.24 -9.93 57.19
N ALA A 662 -31.20 -9.72 58.11
CA ALA A 662 -32.33 -8.78 57.94
C ALA A 662 -32.48 -7.78 59.11
N ALA A 663 -31.49 -7.64 59.98
CA ALA A 663 -31.59 -6.75 61.14
C ALA A 663 -31.22 -5.29 60.78
N GLU A 664 -32.12 -4.35 61.04
CA GLU A 664 -31.93 -2.89 60.83
C GLU A 664 -31.16 -2.20 61.98
N GLU A 665 -30.75 -2.93 63.02
CA GLU A 665 -30.15 -2.38 64.24
C GLU A 665 -28.61 -2.33 64.20
N PRO A 666 -27.98 -1.36 64.92
CA PRO A 666 -26.54 -1.10 64.82
C PRO A 666 -25.66 -2.29 65.25
N LEU A 667 -24.67 -2.61 64.40
CA LEU A 667 -23.78 -3.79 64.40
C LEU A 667 -23.00 -4.12 65.70
N TYR A 668 -23.06 -3.28 66.75
CA TYR A 668 -22.19 -3.35 67.93
C TYR A 668 -22.87 -3.58 69.28
N ALA A 669 -24.19 -3.79 69.35
CA ALA A 669 -24.82 -4.16 70.62
C ALA A 669 -24.64 -5.66 70.89
N VAL A 670 -23.90 -6.02 71.94
CA VAL A 670 -24.11 -7.31 72.63
C VAL A 670 -25.50 -7.23 73.22
N THR A 671 -26.42 -8.10 72.79
CA THR A 671 -27.79 -8.04 73.29
C THR A 671 -27.81 -8.46 74.76
N ILE A 672 -28.78 -7.96 75.53
CA ILE A 672 -28.92 -8.31 76.96
C ILE A 672 -29.05 -9.83 77.12
N ASP A 673 -29.67 -10.50 76.15
CA ASP A 673 -29.83 -11.96 76.13
C ASP A 673 -28.50 -12.69 75.89
N GLU A 674 -27.63 -12.18 75.02
CA GLU A 674 -26.27 -12.71 74.80
C GLU A 674 -25.40 -12.59 76.07
N LEU A 675 -25.50 -11.46 76.78
CA LEU A 675 -24.79 -11.26 78.05
C LEU A 675 -25.30 -12.21 79.15
N ASN A 676 -26.62 -12.42 79.24
CA ASN A 676 -27.22 -13.33 80.20
C ASN A 676 -26.85 -14.80 79.91
N ALA A 677 -26.79 -15.20 78.63
CA ALA A 677 -26.32 -16.52 78.24
C ALA A 677 -24.85 -16.75 78.60
N GLN A 678 -23.98 -15.76 78.41
CA GLN A 678 -22.58 -15.85 78.84
C GLN A 678 -22.44 -15.94 80.37
N LYS A 679 -23.24 -15.19 81.14
CA LYS A 679 -23.27 -15.31 82.60
C LYS A 679 -23.72 -16.69 83.05
N ALA A 680 -24.77 -17.24 82.45
CA ALA A 680 -25.24 -18.59 82.77
C ALA A 680 -24.16 -19.66 82.48
N LEU A 681 -23.45 -19.55 81.35
CA LEU A 681 -22.34 -20.46 81.03
C LEU A 681 -21.17 -20.34 82.03
N TYR A 682 -20.88 -19.12 82.49
CA TYR A 682 -19.86 -18.86 83.50
C TYR A 682 -20.27 -19.44 84.86
N GLU A 683 -21.51 -19.23 85.29
CA GLU A 683 -22.08 -19.83 86.50
C GLU A 683 -22.05 -21.37 86.44
N ASP A 684 -22.39 -21.98 85.29
CA ASP A 684 -22.33 -23.42 85.08
C ASP A 684 -20.89 -23.96 85.15
N ALA A 685 -19.93 -23.20 84.61
CA ALA A 685 -18.50 -23.52 84.69
C ALA A 685 -17.95 -23.37 86.13
N GLU A 686 -18.38 -22.35 86.87
CA GLU A 686 -18.04 -22.18 88.29
C GLU A 686 -18.63 -23.31 89.14
N HIS A 687 -19.88 -23.72 88.88
CA HIS A 687 -20.50 -24.87 89.54
C HIS A 687 -19.71 -26.15 89.29
N ARG A 688 -19.32 -26.44 88.04
CA ARG A 688 -18.47 -27.62 87.72
C ARG A 688 -17.10 -27.54 88.39
N ALA A 689 -16.48 -26.36 88.44
CA ALA A 689 -15.22 -26.18 89.14
C ALA A 689 -15.36 -26.43 90.65
N HIS A 690 -16.46 -25.98 91.26
CA HIS A 690 -16.76 -26.25 92.67
C HIS A 690 -17.05 -27.73 92.95
N GLU A 691 -17.76 -28.44 92.05
CA GLU A 691 -17.97 -29.88 92.18
C GLU A 691 -16.66 -30.67 92.09
N LEU A 692 -15.82 -30.36 91.10
CA LEU A 692 -14.49 -30.96 90.96
C LEU A 692 -13.61 -30.68 92.19
N LYS A 693 -13.70 -29.48 92.77
CA LYS A 693 -13.00 -29.14 94.02
C LYS A 693 -13.49 -30.01 95.19
N LYS A 694 -14.79 -30.19 95.36
CA LYS A 694 -15.36 -31.08 96.40
C LYS A 694 -14.91 -32.52 96.21
N GLU A 695 -14.85 -33.02 94.98
CA GLU A 695 -14.33 -34.36 94.69
C GLU A 695 -12.85 -34.49 95.03
N LEU A 696 -12.05 -33.45 94.74
CA LEU A 696 -10.63 -33.41 95.06
C LEU A 696 -10.42 -33.40 96.59
N ASP A 697 -11.13 -32.54 97.32
CA ASP A 697 -11.07 -32.48 98.78
C ASP A 697 -11.51 -33.82 99.41
N HIS A 698 -12.55 -34.46 98.86
CA HIS A 698 -12.98 -35.79 99.31
C HIS A 698 -11.89 -36.85 99.10
N LYS A 699 -11.25 -36.87 97.92
CA LYS A 699 -10.13 -37.78 97.64
C LYS A 699 -8.92 -37.50 98.53
N GLU A 700 -8.62 -36.24 98.85
CA GLU A 700 -7.56 -35.89 99.80
C GLU A 700 -7.87 -36.38 101.22
N THR A 701 -9.12 -36.30 101.69
CA THR A 701 -9.49 -36.86 102.99
C THR A 701 -9.38 -38.38 103.04
N LEU A 702 -9.67 -39.07 101.93
CA LEU A 702 -9.48 -40.52 101.82
C LEU A 702 -8.00 -40.91 101.81
N LEU A 703 -7.15 -40.14 101.13
CA LEU A 703 -5.70 -40.34 101.15
C LEU A 703 -5.13 -40.17 102.57
N LYS A 704 -5.54 -39.12 103.30
CA LYS A 704 -5.13 -38.93 104.70
C LYS A 704 -5.52 -40.11 105.60
N LYS A 705 -6.74 -40.64 105.45
CA LYS A 705 -7.17 -41.85 106.18
C LYS A 705 -6.33 -43.09 105.85
N LEU A 706 -5.92 -43.23 104.59
CA LEU A 706 -5.03 -44.32 104.16
C LEU A 706 -3.61 -44.16 104.73
N ASP A 707 -3.09 -42.93 104.77
CA ASP A 707 -1.80 -42.63 105.38
C ASP A 707 -1.79 -42.88 106.90
N ASP A 708 -2.87 -42.49 107.61
CA ASP A 708 -3.02 -42.77 109.04
C ASP A 708 -3.02 -44.29 109.33
N LEU A 709 -3.74 -45.07 108.51
CA LEU A 709 -3.76 -46.54 108.63
C LEU A 709 -2.38 -47.17 108.34
N LEU A 710 -1.63 -46.62 107.39
CA LEU A 710 -0.26 -47.07 107.12
C LEU A 710 0.69 -46.76 108.29
N LEU A 711 0.52 -45.60 108.93
CA LEU A 711 1.30 -45.21 110.09
C LEU A 711 1.04 -46.13 111.29
N GLU A 712 -0.23 -46.49 111.53
CA GLU A 712 -0.64 -47.46 112.56
C GLU A 712 -0.09 -48.86 112.27
N ALA A 713 -0.10 -49.31 111.01
CA ALA A 713 0.47 -50.60 110.64
C ALA A 713 2.01 -50.63 110.81
N GLN A 714 2.69 -49.53 110.50
CA GLN A 714 4.14 -49.40 110.71
C GLN A 714 4.52 -49.40 112.19
N SER A 715 3.76 -48.72 113.06
CA SER A 715 4.02 -48.74 114.50
C SER A 715 3.84 -50.13 115.09
N HIS A 716 2.77 -50.84 114.71
CA HIS A 716 2.55 -52.24 115.10
C HIS A 716 3.69 -53.17 114.65
N SER A 717 4.18 -52.99 113.42
CA SER A 717 5.30 -53.77 112.89
C SER A 717 6.61 -53.51 113.66
N ASN A 718 6.87 -52.24 114.01
CA ASN A 718 8.05 -51.87 114.80
C ASN A 718 7.99 -52.44 116.23
N ASP A 719 6.82 -52.40 116.88
CA ASP A 719 6.63 -53.00 118.21
C ASP A 719 6.87 -54.52 118.19
N LEU A 720 6.38 -55.22 117.16
CA LEU A 720 6.61 -56.66 116.99
C LEU A 720 8.10 -56.98 116.77
N ALA A 721 8.80 -56.15 115.99
CA ALA A 721 10.24 -56.31 115.75
C ALA A 721 11.06 -56.12 117.04
N GLN A 722 10.68 -55.16 117.88
CA GLN A 722 11.29 -54.93 119.18
C GLN A 722 11.12 -56.14 120.12
N GLN A 723 9.91 -56.71 120.18
CA GLN A 723 9.64 -57.91 120.99
C GLN A 723 10.46 -59.12 120.55
N LEU A 724 10.66 -59.31 119.23
CA LEU A 724 11.52 -60.39 118.71
C LEU A 724 12.99 -60.18 119.06
N GLN A 725 13.46 -58.92 119.08
CA GLN A 725 14.85 -58.61 119.45
C GLN A 725 15.12 -58.87 120.93
N ASP A 726 14.15 -58.62 121.81
CA ASP A 726 14.33 -58.88 123.24
C ASP A 726 14.26 -60.39 123.56
N ALA A 727 13.34 -61.13 122.93
CA ALA A 727 13.28 -62.59 123.08
C ALA A 727 14.57 -63.30 122.59
N THR A 728 15.18 -62.81 121.51
CA THR A 728 16.43 -63.39 120.99
C THR A 728 17.63 -63.12 121.92
N LYS A 729 17.69 -61.97 122.58
CA LYS A 729 18.70 -61.71 123.63
C LYS A 729 18.53 -62.65 124.83
N GLU A 730 17.29 -62.90 125.25
CA GLU A 730 16.98 -63.80 126.38
C GLU A 730 17.40 -65.25 126.10
N ILE A 731 17.15 -65.74 124.87
CA ILE A 731 17.58 -67.08 124.45
C ILE A 731 19.12 -67.19 124.47
N ALA A 732 19.82 -66.15 123.99
CA ALA A 732 21.28 -66.16 123.97
C ALA A 732 21.88 -66.25 125.39
N THR A 733 21.31 -65.52 126.36
CA THR A 733 21.75 -65.59 127.76
C THR A 733 21.52 -66.98 128.37
N GLN A 734 20.36 -67.59 128.12
CA GLN A 734 20.02 -68.92 128.65
C GLN A 734 20.93 -70.02 128.06
N GLN A 735 21.30 -69.91 126.79
CA GLN A 735 22.23 -70.87 126.16
C GLN A 735 23.64 -70.80 126.77
N GLN A 736 24.10 -69.60 127.15
CA GLN A 736 25.40 -69.43 127.77
C GLN A 736 25.45 -70.03 129.19
N GLU A 737 24.37 -69.90 129.97
CA GLU A 737 24.26 -70.54 131.28
C GLU A 737 24.26 -72.07 131.19
N LEU A 738 23.53 -72.63 130.21
CA LEU A 738 23.49 -74.08 130.00
C LEU A 738 24.87 -74.67 129.64
N ALA A 739 25.70 -73.93 128.90
CA ALA A 739 27.06 -74.37 128.57
C ALA A 739 27.94 -74.51 129.83
N VAL A 740 27.85 -73.57 130.76
CA VAL A 740 28.60 -73.60 132.02
C VAL A 740 28.19 -74.80 132.89
N PHE A 741 26.89 -75.10 132.96
CA PHE A 741 26.40 -76.27 133.71
C PHE A 741 26.88 -77.60 133.11
N ARG A 742 26.92 -77.73 131.78
CA ARG A 742 27.41 -78.94 131.12
C ARG A 742 28.88 -79.21 131.43
N GLN A 743 29.71 -78.16 131.46
CA GLN A 743 31.13 -78.28 131.78
C GLN A 743 31.35 -78.78 133.23
N ARG A 744 30.65 -78.20 134.21
CA ARG A 744 30.75 -78.62 135.62
C ARG A 744 30.37 -80.09 135.83
N ARG A 745 29.38 -80.61 135.09
CA ARG A 745 28.98 -82.02 135.16
C ARG A 745 30.06 -82.97 134.67
N HIS A 746 30.75 -82.62 133.58
CA HIS A 746 31.81 -83.47 133.03
C HIS A 746 32.98 -83.61 134.00
N ASP A 747 33.41 -82.50 134.60
CA ASP A 747 34.51 -82.48 135.57
C ASP A 747 34.19 -83.34 136.82
N ALA A 748 32.95 -83.32 137.30
CA ALA A 748 32.51 -84.13 138.44
C ALA A 748 32.51 -85.65 138.17
N LYS A 749 32.17 -86.08 136.94
CA LYS A 749 32.22 -87.50 136.55
C LYS A 749 33.65 -88.04 136.52
N VAL A 750 34.57 -87.28 135.93
CA VAL A 750 35.98 -87.68 135.82
C VAL A 750 36.64 -87.81 137.20
N ALA A 751 36.28 -86.94 138.16
CA ALA A 751 36.82 -87.01 139.52
C ALA A 751 36.38 -88.27 140.30
N ARG A 752 35.14 -88.75 140.13
CA ARG A 752 34.62 -89.93 140.84
C ARG A 752 35.11 -91.25 140.27
N GLU A 753 35.47 -91.30 138.98
CA GLU A 753 36.06 -92.49 138.33
C GLU A 753 37.52 -92.75 138.77
N MET A 754 38.22 -91.76 139.34
CA MET A 754 39.62 -91.87 139.75
C MET A 754 39.82 -92.38 141.20
N GLU A 755 38.74 -92.58 141.97
CA GLU A 755 38.77 -93.02 143.39
C GLU A 755 38.37 -94.51 143.54
N PRO A 756 39.32 -95.43 143.80
CA PRO A 756 39.09 -96.88 143.72
C PRO A 756 38.07 -97.42 144.73
N HIS A 757 37.92 -96.75 145.88
CA HIS A 757 36.96 -97.13 146.92
C HIS A 757 35.50 -96.76 146.57
N LEU A 758 35.30 -95.77 145.68
CA LEU A 758 33.96 -95.33 145.27
C LEU A 758 33.45 -96.12 144.05
N THR A 759 34.33 -96.60 143.18
CA THR A 759 33.98 -97.50 142.05
C THR A 759 33.39 -98.86 142.47
N ALA A 760 33.67 -99.35 143.70
CA ALA A 760 33.18 -100.64 144.17
C ALA A 760 31.74 -100.60 144.71
N ALA A 761 31.26 -99.44 145.19
CA ALA A 761 29.88 -99.25 145.63
C ALA A 761 28.91 -99.10 144.45
N ASP A 762 29.40 -98.63 143.30
CA ASP A 762 28.61 -98.37 142.09
C ASP A 762 28.50 -99.59 141.13
N GLY A 763 29.00 -100.77 141.53
CA GLY A 763 28.64 -102.07 140.90
C GLY A 763 29.17 -102.32 139.48
N VAL A 764 30.23 -101.64 139.04
CA VAL A 764 30.77 -101.79 137.67
C VAL A 764 32.13 -102.50 137.68
N SER A 765 32.23 -103.64 136.99
CA SER A 765 33.49 -104.37 136.79
C SER A 765 34.33 -103.81 135.63
N PRO A 766 35.67 -103.89 135.68
CA PRO A 766 36.55 -103.29 134.69
C PRO A 766 36.84 -104.23 133.50
N SER A 767 36.80 -103.71 132.27
CA SER A 767 37.48 -104.27 131.10
C SER A 767 37.67 -103.13 130.09
N SER A 768 38.89 -102.77 129.68
CA SER A 768 39.90 -103.54 128.93
C SER A 768 39.55 -103.71 127.44
N ASN A 769 40.58 -103.52 126.61
CA ASN A 769 40.68 -103.65 125.14
C ASN A 769 40.36 -102.36 124.36
N LEU A 770 41.34 -101.51 123.99
CA LEU A 770 42.51 -101.71 123.13
C LEU A 770 42.22 -102.39 121.79
N ALA A 771 42.50 -101.62 120.71
CA ALA A 771 43.02 -102.07 119.41
C ALA A 771 42.04 -102.84 118.50
N LEU A 772 42.06 -102.80 117.16
CA LEU A 772 42.98 -102.26 116.15
C LEU A 772 42.15 -102.23 114.84
N GLY A 773 42.19 -101.13 114.08
CA GLY A 773 41.45 -101.02 112.82
C GLY A 773 41.80 -99.75 112.07
N ARG A 774 43.06 -99.63 111.66
CA ARG A 774 43.56 -98.55 110.81
C ARG A 774 43.01 -98.73 109.39
N THR A 775 42.06 -97.87 109.01
CA THR A 775 42.07 -97.12 107.73
C THR A 775 41.02 -96.01 107.79
N ARG A 776 41.49 -94.76 107.84
CA ARG A 776 40.80 -93.46 107.69
C ARG A 776 39.60 -93.18 108.62
N LYS A 777 39.88 -92.80 109.89
CA LYS A 777 38.91 -92.29 110.89
C LYS A 777 39.63 -91.26 111.76
N ALA A 778 39.13 -90.03 111.92
CA ALA A 778 37.98 -89.62 112.76
C ALA A 778 38.23 -89.99 114.23
N LEU A 779 38.56 -88.99 115.06
CA LEU A 779 38.38 -88.92 116.52
C LEU A 779 39.24 -87.79 117.13
N HIS A 780 38.62 -86.72 117.60
CA HIS A 780 38.70 -86.40 119.04
C HIS A 780 37.60 -85.40 119.43
N THR A 781 36.75 -85.88 120.33
CA THR A 781 35.53 -85.30 120.91
C THR A 781 35.85 -84.40 122.10
N CYS A 782 35.06 -83.34 122.32
CA CYS A 782 34.83 -82.78 123.65
C CYS A 782 33.41 -83.18 124.10
N PRO A 783 33.24 -84.10 125.07
CA PRO A 783 31.93 -84.56 125.54
C PRO A 783 31.10 -83.51 126.32
N ALA A 784 31.52 -82.24 126.33
CA ALA A 784 30.91 -81.16 127.09
C ALA A 784 29.83 -80.37 126.30
N THR A 785 29.71 -80.58 125.00
CA THR A 785 28.85 -79.74 124.12
C THR A 785 27.53 -80.37 123.70
N ASP A 786 27.33 -81.67 123.88
CA ASP A 786 26.11 -82.34 123.41
C ASP A 786 24.95 -82.26 124.44
N PRO A 787 23.71 -81.96 124.00
CA PRO A 787 22.53 -81.97 124.87
C PRO A 787 22.30 -83.38 125.42
N VAL A 788 22.31 -83.52 126.76
CA VAL A 788 22.05 -84.80 127.43
C VAL A 788 20.58 -84.86 127.86
N ASP A 789 19.91 -85.95 127.49
CA ASP A 789 18.51 -86.22 127.77
C ASP A 789 18.22 -86.15 129.29
N PRO A 790 17.25 -85.32 129.76
CA PRO A 790 16.94 -85.16 131.18
C PRO A 790 16.55 -86.47 131.88
N ALA A 791 16.07 -87.48 131.15
CA ALA A 791 15.79 -88.81 131.70
C ALA A 791 17.06 -89.58 132.12
N ILE A 792 18.23 -89.23 131.58
CA ILE A 792 19.53 -89.81 131.94
C ILE A 792 20.09 -89.13 133.20
N ILE A 793 19.87 -87.82 133.36
CA ILE A 793 20.29 -87.05 134.55
C ILE A 793 19.61 -87.58 135.83
N ALA A 794 18.34 -87.97 135.73
CA ALA A 794 17.57 -88.49 136.86
C ALA A 794 17.99 -89.90 137.33
N LYS A 795 18.80 -90.63 136.55
CA LYS A 795 19.25 -92.01 136.87
C LYS A 795 20.71 -92.08 137.34
N GLU A 796 21.41 -90.95 137.40
CA GLU A 796 22.81 -90.89 137.84
C GLU A 796 22.91 -90.65 139.36
N PRO A 797 23.82 -91.34 140.08
CA PRO A 797 24.03 -91.09 141.51
C PRO A 797 24.65 -89.70 141.74
N LEU A 798 24.17 -88.98 142.77
CA LEU A 798 24.63 -87.61 143.09
C LEU A 798 26.13 -87.61 143.45
N TYR A 799 26.93 -86.83 142.72
CA TYR A 799 28.41 -86.75 142.82
C TYR A 799 28.93 -85.91 144.01
N ALA A 800 28.20 -85.90 145.12
CA ALA A 800 28.59 -85.26 146.38
C ALA A 800 28.48 -86.28 147.54
N VAL A 801 29.54 -86.38 148.36
CA VAL A 801 29.61 -87.28 149.53
C VAL A 801 28.43 -87.02 150.46
N THR A 802 27.68 -88.06 150.84
CA THR A 802 26.54 -87.91 151.75
C THR A 802 26.99 -87.92 153.22
N ILE A 803 26.29 -87.15 154.06
CA ILE A 803 26.55 -87.06 155.52
C ILE A 803 26.54 -88.43 156.22
N LYS A 804 25.78 -89.39 155.70
CA LYS A 804 25.72 -90.76 156.24
C LYS A 804 27.01 -91.53 155.93
N GLU A 805 27.56 -91.41 154.72
CA GLU A 805 28.86 -91.99 154.33
C GLU A 805 30.03 -91.35 155.10
N TYR A 806 29.96 -90.05 155.41
CA TYR A 806 30.95 -89.38 156.28
C TYR A 806 30.88 -89.90 157.72
N ASN A 807 29.66 -90.07 158.27
CA ASN A 807 29.46 -90.58 159.62
C ASN A 807 29.84 -92.06 159.74
N ASP A 808 29.55 -92.89 158.75
CA ASP A 808 29.92 -94.32 158.74
C ASP A 808 31.45 -94.51 158.69
N LEU A 809 32.15 -93.63 157.97
CA LEU A 809 33.63 -93.61 157.90
C LEU A 809 34.23 -93.07 159.21
N HIS A 810 33.57 -92.09 159.85
CA HIS A 810 33.95 -91.57 161.17
C HIS A 810 33.76 -92.62 162.29
N ASP A 811 32.64 -93.34 162.28
CA ASP A 811 32.31 -94.41 163.23
C ASP A 811 33.17 -95.67 163.03
N ALA A 812 33.60 -95.96 161.79
CA ALA A 812 34.57 -97.01 161.50
C ALA A 812 35.97 -96.68 162.04
N LEU A 813 36.37 -95.40 161.95
CA LEU A 813 37.65 -94.90 162.47
C LEU A 813 37.65 -94.91 164.01
N HIS A 814 36.52 -94.58 164.65
CA HIS A 814 36.37 -94.63 166.11
C HIS A 814 36.38 -96.07 166.66
N ARG A 815 35.76 -97.03 165.96
CA ARG A 815 35.80 -98.46 166.31
C ARG A 815 37.20 -99.08 166.17
N ALA A 816 37.94 -98.72 165.13
CA ALA A 816 39.33 -99.13 164.96
C ALA A 816 40.25 -98.59 166.08
N GLN A 817 39.92 -97.41 166.62
CA GLN A 817 40.63 -96.81 167.75
C GLN A 817 40.34 -97.57 169.07
N GLU A 818 39.09 -97.95 169.33
CA GLU A 818 38.68 -98.74 170.51
C GLU A 818 39.22 -100.18 170.50
N GLU A 819 39.31 -100.82 169.32
CA GLU A 819 39.97 -102.14 169.15
C GLU A 819 41.48 -102.07 169.41
N SER A 820 42.14 -100.96 169.03
CA SER A 820 43.55 -100.73 169.33
C SER A 820 43.81 -100.50 170.83
N ASP A 821 42.88 -99.87 171.54
CA ASP A 821 43.02 -99.60 172.99
C ASP A 821 42.66 -100.83 173.85
N THR A 822 41.75 -101.68 173.40
CA THR A 822 41.46 -102.98 174.03
C THR A 822 42.59 -104.00 173.83
N GLN A 823 43.25 -104.03 172.65
CA GLN A 823 44.48 -104.82 172.44
C GLN A 823 45.68 -104.32 173.26
N ARG A 824 45.72 -103.02 173.61
CA ARG A 824 46.72 -102.48 174.55
C ARG A 824 46.46 -102.87 175.99
N ALA A 825 45.19 -103.00 176.41
CA ALA A 825 44.84 -103.42 177.77
C ALA A 825 45.01 -104.94 177.99
N GLU A 826 44.79 -105.77 176.96
CA GLU A 826 45.09 -107.21 177.01
C GLU A 826 46.60 -107.50 177.11
N ASN A 827 47.46 -106.59 176.64
CA ASN A 827 48.92 -106.66 176.85
C ASN A 827 49.39 -106.13 178.23
N GLY A 828 48.47 -105.71 179.10
CA GLY A 828 48.78 -105.20 180.45
C GLY A 828 48.39 -106.13 181.62
N LYS A 829 48.02 -107.38 181.36
CA LYS A 829 47.75 -108.41 182.39
C LYS A 829 48.78 -109.56 182.43
N LEU A 830 49.97 -109.32 181.89
CA LEU A 830 51.23 -109.95 182.29
C LEU A 830 52.13 -108.86 182.89
#